data_AF-A0A525L112-F1
#
_entry.id   AF-A0A525L112-F1
#
_cell.length_a   1.000
_cell.length_b   1.000
_cell.length_c   1.000
_cell.angle_alpha   90.00
_cell.angle_beta   90.00
_cell.angle_gamma   90.00
#
_symmetry.space_group_name_H-M   'P 1'
#
loop_
_entity.id
_entity.type
_entity.pdbx_description
1 polymer ?
#
loop_
_entity_poly.entity_id
_entity_poly.type
_entity_poly.pdbx_seq_one_letter_code
_entity_poly.pdbx_strand_id
1 'polypeptide(L)'
;MTRFNLRAAVAAFALLLTVPGLAGAQDEPSTNSTAPPATSPAAPIPYTKLKPKPAVAKPKLPAPASATAAKPAEAEMAPFVAPGAKLGAGQPIPPAELEAFVDGVVKDAMQREHIAGVTVSVVQNGQVILKKGYGFASFSPERPVDPDRTLFRIGSVSKTFTWIAVMKEVEAGRMRLDQPVNLYLPEKVQVKDQGFDNPIRVINLMDHSSGFEDRVLGQLFEDNFDRVRPLEVYLRQERPKRVRPPGFVSSYSNYGAALAGEAAAWTSGKPYERLIEDDILAPLRLTHTTFREPHPGKLGMPGAMPTALAADVSDAFRWTPAGFQRRSFEYLEQVAPAGAGSSTAGDMGRYMLALLGNGTLDGVTIFGPQAASAFRTPIRPTPPGVNGWAHGFIVWSLPGGHKGYSHAGGTMSFFTEMAVVPDLNLGVFISTNTENGSPLVTRFVPTVVRQFYGKPETFPRPGSPDLVQQAKAFAGRYVSTRRPYSGLEGFVIRLARAGLKVSVTPEGRLVLSDAVGSSVWTPDGPVENGQFIGVQDDSRIAFLMKDGRATAMLPSDGSMLYERIPAWKSPVTLAVFDLLSVLAAVATLVGLAVRNRRDLRESTTQGRAGLVQNIQAGLWLVATLLFGVFLMNALSDITWVMYGWPGPLILLASACALVAGALTIVTIVALPAVWSGGRRVDSWSYLRKASFTVTVAIYLGFSLLLAAWGALSPWSG
;
A
#
# COMPACT_ATOMS: atom_id res chain seq x y z
N MET A 1 -13.16 10.06 27.18
CA MET A 1 -12.09 9.04 27.15
C MET A 1 -12.51 7.94 26.18
N THR A 2 -12.24 8.17 24.90
CA THR A 2 -12.56 7.27 23.79
C THR A 2 -11.49 6.20 23.67
N ARG A 3 -11.89 4.92 23.60
CA ARG A 3 -10.99 3.79 23.44
C ARG A 3 -10.28 3.89 22.08
N PHE A 4 -9.00 4.26 22.12
CA PHE A 4 -8.11 4.32 20.96
C PHE A 4 -7.90 2.88 20.43
N ASN A 5 -8.49 2.57 19.29
CA ASN A 5 -8.34 1.24 18.66
C ASN A 5 -7.07 1.23 17.81
N LEU A 6 -5.94 0.93 18.45
CA LEU A 6 -4.60 0.90 17.85
C LEU A 6 -4.52 0.04 16.57
N ARG A 7 -5.38 -0.97 16.41
CA ARG A 7 -5.42 -1.85 15.23
C ARG A 7 -5.98 -1.16 13.98
N ALA A 8 -7.03 -0.34 14.12
CA ALA A 8 -7.61 0.39 12.99
C ALA A 8 -6.68 1.52 12.50
N ALA A 9 -5.94 2.14 13.42
CA ALA A 9 -4.99 3.20 13.10
C ALA A 9 -3.75 2.66 12.36
N VAL A 10 -3.24 1.49 12.76
CA VAL A 10 -2.14 0.78 12.06
C VAL A 10 -2.54 0.33 10.65
N ALA A 11 -3.82 0.02 10.41
CA ALA A 11 -4.33 -0.36 9.08
C ALA A 11 -4.27 0.78 8.06
N ALA A 12 -4.63 2.01 8.47
CA ALA A 12 -4.57 3.19 7.60
C ALA A 12 -3.14 3.52 7.16
N PHE A 13 -2.15 3.37 8.05
CA PHE A 13 -0.73 3.61 7.72
C PHE A 13 -0.16 2.57 6.74
N ALA A 14 -0.63 1.31 6.82
CA ALA A 14 -0.19 0.26 5.93
C ALA A 14 -0.87 0.32 4.54
N LEU A 15 -2.17 0.69 4.47
CA LEU A 15 -2.97 0.72 3.24
C LEU A 15 -2.34 1.59 2.14
N LEU A 16 -1.81 2.75 2.51
CA LEU A 16 -1.19 3.71 1.59
C LEU A 16 0.22 3.33 1.15
N LEU A 17 0.84 2.40 1.88
CA LEU A 17 2.15 1.87 1.52
C LEU A 17 2.04 0.57 0.70
N THR A 18 0.88 -0.11 0.64
CA THR A 18 0.80 -1.48 0.09
C THR A 18 -0.19 -1.69 -1.05
N VAL A 19 -0.59 -0.68 -1.83
CA VAL A 19 -1.39 -0.96 -3.05
C VAL A 19 -0.60 -1.96 -3.92
N PRO A 20 -1.14 -3.16 -4.22
CA PRO A 20 -2.57 -3.46 -4.49
C PRO A 20 -3.29 -4.40 -3.50
N GLY A 21 -4.58 -4.11 -3.26
CA GLY A 21 -5.67 -5.07 -3.04
C GLY A 21 -5.72 -5.93 -1.76
N LEU A 22 -6.57 -5.55 -0.80
CA LEU A 22 -7.55 -6.41 -0.07
C LEU A 22 -7.96 -5.79 1.28
N ALA A 23 -9.27 -5.67 1.54
CA ALA A 23 -9.81 -5.60 2.90
C ALA A 23 -11.21 -6.26 2.94
N GLY A 24 -11.39 -7.17 3.90
CA GLY A 24 -12.65 -7.84 4.18
C GLY A 24 -13.63 -6.97 4.96
N ALA A 25 -14.91 -7.06 4.59
CA ALA A 25 -16.03 -6.56 5.36
C ALA A 25 -16.55 -7.69 6.28
N GLN A 26 -16.87 -7.34 7.53
CA GLN A 26 -17.74 -8.15 8.38
C GLN A 26 -19.05 -7.37 8.53
N ASP A 27 -20.13 -7.95 8.01
CA ASP A 27 -21.50 -7.53 8.29
C ASP A 27 -22.06 -8.32 9.48
N GLU A 28 -22.91 -7.68 10.27
CA GLU A 28 -24.00 -8.35 10.99
C GLU A 28 -25.34 -7.73 10.56
N PRO A 29 -26.43 -8.52 10.48
CA PRO A 29 -27.67 -8.12 9.82
C PRO A 29 -28.59 -7.28 10.73
N SER A 30 -29.28 -6.33 10.10
CA SER A 30 -30.31 -5.47 10.68
C SER A 30 -31.58 -6.23 11.08
N THR A 31 -32.24 -5.79 12.16
CA THR A 31 -33.67 -6.05 12.38
C THR A 31 -34.51 -4.81 12.14
N ASN A 32 -35.54 -4.98 11.31
CA ASN A 32 -36.55 -4.00 10.90
C ASN A 32 -37.21 -3.24 12.07
N SER A 33 -37.46 -1.94 11.86
CA SER A 33 -38.64 -1.26 12.40
C SER A 33 -39.09 -0.18 11.42
N THR A 34 -40.25 -0.39 10.81
CA THR A 34 -41.01 0.59 10.04
C THR A 34 -41.48 1.73 10.94
N ALA A 35 -41.16 2.98 10.59
CA ALA A 35 -41.75 4.17 11.19
C ALA A 35 -42.25 5.15 10.09
N PRO A 36 -43.44 5.77 10.22
CA PRO A 36 -43.99 6.69 9.22
C PRO A 36 -43.27 8.04 9.19
N PRO A 37 -43.45 8.85 8.13
CA PRO A 37 -42.69 10.08 7.93
C PRO A 37 -43.01 11.12 8.99
N ALA A 38 -41.99 11.59 9.70
CA ALA A 38 -42.12 12.67 10.66
C ALA A 38 -42.15 14.02 9.92
N THR A 39 -43.28 14.70 9.99
CA THR A 39 -43.42 16.12 9.64
C THR A 39 -42.83 16.98 10.76
N SER A 40 -41.93 17.91 10.41
CA SER A 40 -41.37 18.88 11.35
C SER A 40 -42.46 19.84 11.87
N PRO A 41 -42.57 20.08 13.18
CA PRO A 41 -43.45 21.13 13.71
C PRO A 41 -42.83 22.52 13.48
N ALA A 42 -43.67 23.47 13.09
CA ALA A 42 -43.31 24.80 12.59
C ALA A 42 -42.97 25.86 13.67
N ALA A 43 -42.78 25.51 14.95
CA ALA A 43 -42.31 26.45 15.99
C ALA A 43 -41.84 25.74 17.29
N PRO A 44 -40.98 26.38 18.12
CA PRO A 44 -40.47 25.79 19.37
C PRO A 44 -41.52 25.74 20.50
N ILE A 45 -41.53 24.66 21.29
CA ILE A 45 -42.40 24.50 22.48
C ILE A 45 -41.65 24.97 23.74
N PRO A 46 -42.24 25.85 24.59
CA PRO A 46 -41.60 26.33 25.83
C PRO A 46 -41.44 25.24 26.91
N TYR A 47 -40.32 25.31 27.64
CA TYR A 47 -39.81 24.34 28.63
C TYR A 47 -40.72 24.09 29.86
N THR A 48 -41.83 24.80 30.02
CA THR A 48 -42.68 24.77 31.23
C THR A 48 -43.76 23.67 31.26
N LYS A 49 -43.83 22.78 30.25
CA LYS A 49 -44.88 21.73 30.17
C LYS A 49 -44.44 20.28 30.43
N LEU A 50 -43.22 20.03 30.90
CA LEU A 50 -42.79 18.66 31.27
C LEU A 50 -43.00 18.41 32.77
N LYS A 51 -44.06 17.66 33.14
CA LYS A 51 -44.27 17.17 34.51
C LYS A 51 -43.43 15.90 34.77
N PRO A 52 -42.79 15.74 35.95
CA PRO A 52 -42.07 14.52 36.30
C PRO A 52 -43.01 13.36 36.66
N LYS A 53 -42.66 12.14 36.25
CA LYS A 53 -43.39 10.90 36.57
C LYS A 53 -42.92 10.33 37.93
N PRO A 54 -43.80 9.78 38.79
CA PRO A 54 -43.41 9.26 40.10
C PRO A 54 -42.67 7.91 40.03
N ALA A 55 -41.80 7.65 41.02
CA ALA A 55 -41.02 6.43 41.15
C ALA A 55 -41.89 5.22 41.53
N VAL A 56 -41.76 4.13 40.77
CA VAL A 56 -42.38 2.82 41.06
C VAL A 56 -41.34 1.91 41.73
N ALA A 57 -41.76 1.20 42.77
CA ALA A 57 -40.95 0.26 43.56
C ALA A 57 -40.42 -0.92 42.71
N LYS A 58 -39.17 -1.33 42.99
CA LYS A 58 -38.50 -2.44 42.30
C LYS A 58 -39.01 -3.81 42.79
N PRO A 59 -39.40 -4.74 41.91
CA PRO A 59 -39.63 -6.13 42.29
C PRO A 59 -38.31 -6.86 42.58
N LYS A 60 -38.31 -7.76 43.58
CA LYS A 60 -37.21 -8.69 43.87
C LYS A 60 -37.16 -9.76 42.75
N LEU A 61 -36.08 -9.77 41.98
CA LEU A 61 -35.80 -10.84 41.00
C LEU A 61 -35.29 -12.11 41.73
N PRO A 62 -35.69 -13.33 41.31
CA PRO A 62 -35.12 -14.57 41.81
C PRO A 62 -33.65 -14.71 41.39
N ALA A 63 -32.86 -15.42 42.20
CA ALA A 63 -31.47 -15.73 41.89
C ALA A 63 -31.35 -16.54 40.58
N PRO A 64 -30.39 -16.23 39.68
CA PRO A 64 -30.23 -16.94 38.43
C PRO A 64 -29.74 -18.37 38.69
N ALA A 65 -30.49 -19.34 38.19
CA ALA A 65 -30.00 -20.70 38.01
C ALA A 65 -28.78 -20.67 37.08
N SER A 66 -27.74 -21.43 37.43
CA SER A 66 -26.55 -21.63 36.59
C SER A 66 -26.97 -22.35 35.31
N ALA A 67 -27.30 -21.58 34.27
CA ALA A 67 -27.33 -22.07 32.91
C ALA A 67 -25.88 -22.01 32.40
N THR A 68 -25.28 -23.19 32.19
CA THR A 68 -24.09 -23.32 31.35
C THR A 68 -24.37 -22.62 30.02
N ALA A 69 -23.71 -21.49 29.80
CA ALA A 69 -23.76 -20.78 28.53
C ALA A 69 -23.23 -21.72 27.45
N ALA A 70 -24.12 -22.27 26.64
CA ALA A 70 -23.74 -22.85 25.37
C ALA A 70 -23.02 -21.75 24.58
N LYS A 71 -21.80 -22.06 24.10
CA LYS A 71 -21.10 -21.24 23.12
C LYS A 71 -22.10 -20.87 22.02
N PRO A 72 -22.20 -19.60 21.59
CA PRO A 72 -22.95 -19.29 20.38
C PRO A 72 -22.36 -20.15 19.27
N ALA A 73 -23.19 -20.98 18.63
CA ALA A 73 -22.80 -21.59 17.37
C ALA A 73 -22.50 -20.42 16.43
N GLU A 74 -21.26 -20.32 15.95
CA GLU A 74 -20.93 -19.44 14.82
C GLU A 74 -21.88 -19.83 13.69
N ALA A 75 -22.85 -18.96 13.39
CA ALA A 75 -23.74 -19.18 12.27
C ALA A 75 -22.90 -19.09 11.01
N GLU A 76 -22.58 -20.27 10.44
CA GLU A 76 -21.91 -20.36 9.15
C GLU A 76 -22.80 -19.64 8.13
N MET A 77 -22.27 -18.60 7.47
CA MET A 77 -23.04 -17.87 6.46
C MET A 77 -23.54 -18.86 5.42
N ALA A 78 -24.86 -18.85 5.17
CA ALA A 78 -25.46 -19.72 4.16
C ALA A 78 -24.77 -19.47 2.81
N PRO A 79 -24.42 -20.54 2.06
CA PRO A 79 -23.82 -20.39 0.74
C PRO A 79 -24.71 -19.53 -0.18
N PHE A 80 -24.10 -18.60 -0.90
CA PHE A 80 -24.76 -17.82 -1.94
C PHE A 80 -24.12 -18.13 -3.30
N VAL A 81 -24.95 -18.28 -4.32
CA VAL A 81 -24.50 -18.44 -5.70
C VAL A 81 -24.38 -17.06 -6.30
N ALA A 82 -23.15 -16.62 -6.58
CA ALA A 82 -22.96 -15.38 -7.30
C ALA A 82 -23.62 -15.45 -8.68
N PRO A 83 -24.28 -14.37 -9.14
CA PRO A 83 -24.82 -14.32 -10.50
C PRO A 83 -23.73 -14.70 -11.51
N GLY A 84 -24.10 -15.57 -12.46
CA GLY A 84 -23.22 -15.99 -13.55
C GLY A 84 -23.70 -15.52 -14.91
N ALA A 85 -23.02 -16.00 -15.94
CA ALA A 85 -22.98 -15.44 -17.28
C ALA A 85 -24.39 -15.38 -17.86
N LYS A 86 -24.80 -14.16 -18.21
CA LYS A 86 -25.98 -13.93 -19.03
C LYS A 86 -25.65 -14.00 -20.51
N LEU A 87 -24.37 -13.86 -20.87
CA LEU A 87 -23.89 -13.70 -22.23
C LEU A 87 -22.78 -14.69 -22.56
N GLY A 88 -22.78 -15.19 -23.81
CA GLY A 88 -21.66 -15.92 -24.37
C GLY A 88 -20.50 -15.00 -24.77
N ALA A 89 -19.29 -15.55 -24.91
CA ALA A 89 -18.16 -14.81 -25.46
C ALA A 89 -18.51 -14.27 -26.86
N GLY A 90 -18.36 -12.95 -27.06
CA GLY A 90 -18.70 -12.26 -28.31
C GLY A 90 -20.11 -11.65 -28.37
N GLN A 91 -21.00 -11.95 -27.41
CA GLN A 91 -22.26 -11.22 -27.30
C GLN A 91 -22.05 -9.86 -26.61
N PRO A 92 -22.52 -8.74 -27.19
CA PRO A 92 -22.36 -7.42 -26.58
C PRO A 92 -23.21 -7.26 -25.33
N ILE A 93 -22.72 -6.50 -24.34
CA ILE A 93 -23.52 -6.13 -23.18
C ILE A 93 -24.61 -5.14 -23.60
N PRO A 94 -25.89 -5.39 -23.30
CA PRO A 94 -26.95 -4.40 -23.52
C PRO A 94 -26.68 -3.12 -22.70
N PRO A 95 -26.57 -1.93 -23.33
CA PRO A 95 -26.19 -0.70 -22.63
C PRO A 95 -27.09 -0.34 -21.44
N ALA A 96 -28.42 -0.54 -21.57
CA ALA A 96 -29.37 -0.29 -20.49
C ALA A 96 -29.18 -1.22 -19.27
N GLU A 97 -28.85 -2.50 -19.51
CA GLU A 97 -28.55 -3.44 -18.41
C GLU A 97 -27.23 -3.11 -17.73
N LEU A 98 -26.21 -2.73 -18.51
CA LEU A 98 -24.94 -2.27 -17.99
C LEU A 98 -25.10 -1.01 -17.13
N GLU A 99 -25.83 -0.02 -17.64
CA GLU A 99 -26.07 1.22 -16.92
C GLU A 99 -26.78 0.98 -15.58
N ALA A 100 -27.86 0.20 -15.57
CA ALA A 100 -28.60 -0.10 -14.34
C ALA A 100 -27.71 -0.84 -13.31
N PHE A 101 -26.88 -1.78 -13.79
CA PHE A 101 -25.95 -2.50 -12.94
C PHE A 101 -24.87 -1.59 -12.34
N VAL A 102 -24.21 -0.78 -13.18
CA VAL A 102 -23.16 0.15 -12.75
C VAL A 102 -23.72 1.20 -11.80
N ASP A 103 -24.92 1.73 -12.07
CA ASP A 103 -25.60 2.66 -11.17
C ASP A 103 -25.81 2.08 -9.78
N GLY A 104 -26.26 0.82 -9.69
CA GLY A 104 -26.44 0.13 -8.42
C GLY A 104 -25.12 -0.03 -7.66
N VAL A 105 -24.10 -0.57 -8.33
CA VAL A 105 -22.77 -0.82 -7.72
C VAL A 105 -22.11 0.47 -7.26
N VAL A 106 -22.12 1.52 -8.07
CA VAL A 106 -21.47 2.79 -7.76
C VAL A 106 -22.21 3.54 -6.66
N LYS A 107 -23.55 3.65 -6.71
CA LYS A 107 -24.33 4.37 -5.68
C LYS A 107 -24.21 3.69 -4.31
N ASP A 108 -24.30 2.37 -4.26
CA ASP A 108 -24.10 1.58 -3.03
C ASP A 108 -22.69 1.81 -2.46
N ALA A 109 -21.66 1.71 -3.29
CA ALA A 109 -20.29 1.92 -2.86
C ALA A 109 -20.05 3.36 -2.38
N MET A 110 -20.56 4.37 -3.09
CA MET A 110 -20.43 5.77 -2.65
C MET A 110 -21.04 6.01 -1.28
N GLN A 111 -22.17 5.36 -0.97
CA GLN A 111 -22.81 5.45 0.34
C GLN A 111 -22.02 4.71 1.43
N ARG A 112 -21.62 3.45 1.18
CA ARG A 112 -20.93 2.61 2.17
C ARG A 112 -19.49 3.02 2.44
N GLU A 113 -18.79 3.48 1.40
CA GLU A 113 -17.36 3.82 1.44
C GLU A 113 -17.12 5.33 1.56
N HIS A 114 -18.19 6.13 1.57
CA HIS A 114 -18.15 7.59 1.64
C HIS A 114 -17.29 8.19 0.54
N ILE A 115 -17.68 8.00 -0.72
CA ILE A 115 -16.94 8.51 -1.89
C ILE A 115 -17.65 9.75 -2.44
N ALA A 116 -16.91 10.84 -2.62
CA ALA A 116 -17.44 12.12 -3.09
C ALA A 116 -17.76 12.12 -4.59
N GLY A 117 -16.87 11.57 -5.42
CA GLY A 117 -17.00 11.57 -6.88
C GLY A 117 -16.40 10.32 -7.53
N VAL A 118 -17.08 9.85 -8.58
CA VAL A 118 -16.70 8.68 -9.38
C VAL A 118 -16.88 8.99 -10.86
N THR A 119 -15.95 8.55 -11.70
CA THR A 119 -16.09 8.58 -13.17
C THR A 119 -15.87 7.19 -13.74
N VAL A 120 -16.66 6.80 -14.75
CA VAL A 120 -16.66 5.46 -15.35
C VAL A 120 -16.75 5.56 -16.87
N SER A 121 -15.96 4.75 -17.58
CA SER A 121 -16.16 4.45 -19.00
C SER A 121 -16.12 2.93 -19.23
N VAL A 122 -17.04 2.45 -20.05
CA VAL A 122 -17.02 1.08 -20.57
C VAL A 122 -17.12 1.15 -22.09
N VAL A 123 -16.19 0.46 -22.75
CA VAL A 123 -16.14 0.35 -24.21
C VAL A 123 -16.27 -1.11 -24.61
N GLN A 124 -16.99 -1.39 -25.68
CA GLN A 124 -17.05 -2.73 -26.24
C GLN A 124 -17.23 -2.67 -27.76
N ASN A 125 -16.61 -3.60 -28.48
CA ASN A 125 -16.85 -3.76 -29.92
C ASN A 125 -16.63 -2.47 -30.73
N GLY A 126 -15.58 -1.71 -30.39
CA GLY A 126 -15.23 -0.48 -31.09
C GLY A 126 -16.04 0.74 -30.66
N GLN A 127 -16.93 0.62 -29.66
CA GLN A 127 -17.85 1.68 -29.25
C GLN A 127 -17.79 1.96 -27.76
N VAL A 128 -18.12 3.19 -27.35
CA VAL A 128 -18.38 3.53 -25.95
C VAL A 128 -19.81 3.12 -25.63
N ILE A 129 -19.98 2.15 -24.71
CA ILE A 129 -21.29 1.63 -24.31
C ILE A 129 -21.77 2.18 -22.97
N LEU A 130 -20.87 2.77 -22.17
CA LEU A 130 -21.19 3.54 -20.97
C LEU A 130 -20.14 4.63 -20.75
N LYS A 131 -20.58 5.84 -20.37
CA LYS A 131 -19.71 6.93 -19.93
C LYS A 131 -20.47 7.81 -18.94
N LYS A 132 -20.12 7.75 -17.65
CA LYS A 132 -20.89 8.39 -16.58
C LYS A 132 -20.00 8.98 -15.48
N GLY A 133 -20.47 10.10 -14.93
CA GLY A 133 -19.95 10.72 -13.72
C GLY A 133 -20.98 10.66 -12.59
N TYR A 134 -20.51 10.50 -11.36
CA TYR A 134 -21.34 10.43 -10.16
C TYR A 134 -20.76 11.36 -9.10
N GLY A 135 -21.63 12.01 -8.32
CA GLY A 135 -21.22 12.89 -7.22
C GLY A 135 -20.51 14.15 -7.70
N PHE A 136 -19.50 14.59 -6.93
CA PHE A 136 -18.89 15.91 -7.06
C PHE A 136 -17.38 15.86 -7.34
N ALA A 137 -16.96 16.73 -8.27
CA ALA A 137 -15.58 17.03 -8.57
C ALA A 137 -15.01 18.14 -7.66
N SER A 138 -15.86 19.06 -7.20
CA SER A 138 -15.52 20.12 -6.25
C SER A 138 -16.75 20.53 -5.45
N PHE A 139 -16.55 21.04 -4.22
CA PHE A 139 -17.60 21.69 -3.41
C PHE A 139 -17.45 23.23 -3.38
N SER A 140 -16.38 23.80 -3.96
CA SER A 140 -16.18 25.25 -3.97
C SER A 140 -15.41 25.72 -5.21
N PRO A 141 -16.12 26.17 -6.28
CA PRO A 141 -17.57 26.08 -6.44
C PRO A 141 -18.04 24.63 -6.55
N GLU A 142 -19.30 24.37 -6.20
CA GLU A 142 -19.89 23.04 -6.38
C GLU A 142 -19.88 22.69 -7.88
N ARG A 143 -19.28 21.55 -8.21
CA ARG A 143 -19.20 21.05 -9.58
C ARG A 143 -19.45 19.55 -9.59
N PRO A 144 -20.49 19.07 -10.31
CA PRO A 144 -20.72 17.63 -10.47
C PRO A 144 -19.59 17.00 -11.27
N VAL A 145 -19.38 15.69 -11.12
CA VAL A 145 -18.46 14.96 -11.98
C VAL A 145 -19.04 14.89 -13.39
N ASP A 146 -18.36 15.56 -14.31
CA ASP A 146 -18.58 15.47 -15.76
C ASP A 146 -17.61 14.45 -16.35
N PRO A 147 -18.07 13.35 -16.98
CA PRO A 147 -17.19 12.29 -17.48
C PRO A 147 -16.34 12.68 -18.70
N ASP A 148 -16.66 13.77 -19.40
CA ASP A 148 -15.92 14.27 -20.55
C ASP A 148 -14.98 15.43 -20.20
N ARG A 149 -15.21 16.10 -19.07
CA ARG A 149 -14.42 17.27 -18.66
C ARG A 149 -13.61 17.04 -17.40
N THR A 150 -14.20 16.41 -16.39
CA THR A 150 -13.58 16.33 -15.05
C THR A 150 -12.35 15.44 -15.09
N LEU A 151 -11.18 16.05 -14.87
CA LEU A 151 -9.90 15.38 -14.82
C LEU A 151 -9.73 14.69 -13.46
N PHE A 152 -9.65 13.37 -13.47
CA PHE A 152 -9.21 12.57 -12.32
C PHE A 152 -7.72 12.27 -12.47
N ARG A 153 -7.00 12.28 -11.35
CA ARG A 153 -5.62 11.81 -11.31
C ARG A 153 -5.61 10.30 -11.48
N ILE A 154 -5.06 9.80 -12.58
CA ILE A 154 -5.10 8.36 -12.91
C ILE A 154 -3.94 7.57 -12.28
N GLY A 155 -3.04 8.26 -11.56
CA GLY A 155 -1.93 7.67 -10.84
C GLY A 155 -1.12 6.71 -11.73
N SER A 156 -0.83 5.53 -11.22
CA SER A 156 0.02 4.56 -11.93
C SER A 156 -0.49 4.04 -13.28
N VAL A 157 -1.75 4.31 -13.68
CA VAL A 157 -2.19 4.10 -15.07
C VAL A 157 -1.32 4.88 -16.06
N SER A 158 -0.74 6.01 -15.63
CA SER A 158 0.28 6.78 -16.35
C SER A 158 1.39 5.93 -16.97
N LYS A 159 1.81 4.86 -16.28
CA LYS A 159 2.90 3.99 -16.75
C LYS A 159 2.58 3.35 -18.08
N THR A 160 1.31 3.05 -18.35
CA THR A 160 0.91 2.46 -19.64
C THR A 160 1.26 3.37 -20.83
N PHE A 161 1.15 4.69 -20.66
CA PHE A 161 1.58 5.66 -21.67
C PHE A 161 3.12 5.68 -21.81
N THR A 162 3.84 5.61 -20.69
CA THR A 162 5.31 5.49 -20.69
C THR A 162 5.78 4.22 -21.39
N TRP A 163 5.12 3.09 -21.16
CA TRP A 163 5.47 1.81 -21.79
C TRP A 163 5.19 1.81 -23.29
N ILE A 164 4.10 2.46 -23.72
CA ILE A 164 3.86 2.73 -25.14
C ILE A 164 4.99 3.58 -25.72
N ALA A 165 5.38 4.68 -25.06
CA ALA A 165 6.49 5.51 -25.53
C ALA A 165 7.80 4.72 -25.67
N VAL A 166 8.15 3.87 -24.71
CA VAL A 166 9.32 2.97 -24.80
C VAL A 166 9.18 2.01 -25.98
N MET A 167 8.02 1.38 -26.17
CA MET A 167 7.83 0.44 -27.27
C MET A 167 7.85 1.12 -28.65
N LYS A 168 7.42 2.39 -28.75
CA LYS A 168 7.57 3.18 -29.99
C LYS A 168 9.05 3.38 -30.35
N GLU A 169 9.90 3.67 -29.37
CA GLU A 169 11.34 3.78 -29.58
C GLU A 169 11.98 2.44 -29.96
N VAL A 170 11.44 1.32 -29.45
CA VAL A 170 11.85 -0.05 -29.83
C VAL A 170 11.44 -0.36 -31.28
N GLU A 171 10.19 -0.10 -31.65
CA GLU A 171 9.69 -0.34 -33.01
C GLU A 171 10.38 0.58 -34.04
N ALA A 172 10.78 1.79 -33.64
CA ALA A 172 11.58 2.68 -34.48
C ALA A 172 13.06 2.25 -34.60
N GLY A 173 13.47 1.16 -33.95
CA GLY A 173 14.85 0.65 -33.98
C GLY A 173 15.85 1.47 -33.17
N ARG A 174 15.38 2.45 -32.38
CA ARG A 174 16.25 3.33 -31.56
C ARG A 174 16.52 2.74 -30.18
N MET A 175 15.65 1.87 -29.67
CA MET A 175 15.84 1.12 -28.43
C MET A 175 15.78 -0.39 -28.66
N ARG A 176 16.39 -1.15 -27.74
CA ARG A 176 16.31 -2.61 -27.71
C ARG A 176 16.00 -3.09 -26.30
N LEU A 177 15.03 -4.00 -26.18
CA LEU A 177 14.55 -4.53 -24.91
C LEU A 177 15.63 -5.30 -24.13
N ASP A 178 16.51 -5.99 -24.84
CA ASP A 178 17.58 -6.83 -24.31
C ASP A 178 18.89 -6.06 -24.01
N GLN A 179 18.92 -4.76 -24.25
CA GLN A 179 20.11 -3.94 -24.03
C GLN A 179 20.09 -3.23 -22.67
N PRO A 180 21.28 -2.89 -22.11
CA PRO A 180 21.39 -2.10 -20.89
C PRO A 180 20.67 -0.76 -21.00
N VAL A 181 19.87 -0.39 -19.99
CA VAL A 181 19.14 0.89 -20.00
C VAL A 181 20.06 2.09 -20.04
N ASN A 182 21.29 1.99 -19.49
CA ASN A 182 22.26 3.08 -19.48
C ASN A 182 22.67 3.55 -20.88
N LEU A 183 22.48 2.75 -21.93
CA LEU A 183 22.72 3.18 -23.33
C LEU A 183 21.71 4.25 -23.78
N TYR A 184 20.56 4.33 -23.13
CA TYR A 184 19.45 5.20 -23.47
C TYR A 184 19.26 6.32 -22.44
N LEU A 185 20.23 6.53 -21.54
CA LEU A 185 20.15 7.49 -20.45
C LEU A 185 21.28 8.51 -20.51
N PRO A 186 21.02 9.77 -20.12
CA PRO A 186 22.07 10.75 -19.85
C PRO A 186 23.06 10.22 -18.79
N GLU A 187 24.35 10.50 -18.94
CA GLU A 187 25.41 10.05 -18.02
C GLU A 187 25.09 10.33 -16.55
N LYS A 188 24.58 11.54 -16.27
CA LYS A 188 24.23 12.01 -14.92
C LYS A 188 23.11 11.22 -14.23
N VAL A 189 22.28 10.46 -14.96
CA VAL A 189 21.21 9.63 -14.41
C VAL A 189 21.48 8.12 -14.55
N GLN A 190 22.55 7.71 -15.21
CA GLN A 190 22.93 6.31 -15.34
C GLN A 190 23.04 5.61 -13.98
N VAL A 191 22.64 4.34 -13.96
CA VAL A 191 22.56 3.53 -12.74
C VAL A 191 23.79 2.65 -12.64
N LYS A 192 24.42 2.63 -11.46
CA LYS A 192 25.59 1.79 -11.17
C LYS A 192 25.21 0.32 -10.95
N ASP A 193 26.15 -0.58 -11.20
CA ASP A 193 25.90 -2.02 -11.04
C ASP A 193 25.80 -2.52 -9.61
N GLN A 194 26.39 -1.79 -8.66
CA GLN A 194 26.31 -2.07 -7.21
C GLN A 194 26.65 -3.53 -6.84
N GLY A 195 27.63 -4.12 -7.53
CA GLY A 195 28.14 -5.46 -7.23
C GLY A 195 27.37 -6.62 -7.88
N PHE A 196 26.46 -6.36 -8.81
CA PHE A 196 25.77 -7.39 -9.59
C PHE A 196 26.41 -7.53 -10.99
N ASP A 197 26.53 -8.77 -11.48
CA ASP A 197 27.24 -9.07 -12.73
C ASP A 197 26.54 -8.58 -13.99
N ASN A 198 25.22 -8.42 -13.94
CA ASN A 198 24.41 -8.03 -15.10
C ASN A 198 23.89 -6.60 -14.94
N PRO A 199 23.95 -5.78 -16.00
CA PRO A 199 23.31 -4.47 -16.01
C PRO A 199 21.79 -4.60 -16.05
N ILE A 200 21.10 -3.53 -15.65
CA ILE A 200 19.65 -3.43 -15.79
C ILE A 200 19.35 -3.23 -17.28
N ARG A 201 18.53 -4.12 -17.88
CA ARG A 201 18.05 -3.98 -19.25
C ARG A 201 16.71 -3.25 -19.31
N VAL A 202 16.35 -2.73 -20.48
CA VAL A 202 15.05 -2.07 -20.70
C VAL A 202 13.90 -3.01 -20.31
N ILE A 203 13.94 -4.28 -20.71
CA ILE A 203 12.90 -5.27 -20.36
C ILE A 203 12.75 -5.48 -18.84
N ASN A 204 13.82 -5.30 -18.05
CA ASN A 204 13.75 -5.44 -16.60
C ASN A 204 12.98 -4.28 -15.94
N LEU A 205 12.92 -3.11 -16.58
CA LEU A 205 12.09 -2.01 -16.09
C LEU A 205 10.60 -2.31 -16.33
N MET A 206 10.28 -2.90 -17.49
CA MET A 206 8.91 -3.13 -17.93
C MET A 206 8.19 -4.28 -17.19
N ASP A 207 8.91 -5.18 -16.53
CA ASP A 207 8.32 -6.21 -15.66
C ASP A 207 8.63 -5.98 -14.17
N HIS A 208 9.16 -4.80 -13.85
CA HIS A 208 9.62 -4.41 -12.52
C HIS A 208 10.66 -5.35 -11.88
N SER A 209 11.52 -6.00 -12.68
CA SER A 209 12.61 -6.86 -12.19
C SER A 209 13.99 -6.20 -12.19
N SER A 210 14.06 -4.88 -12.18
CA SER A 210 15.34 -4.14 -12.19
C SER A 210 16.24 -4.41 -10.98
N GLY A 211 15.69 -4.93 -9.88
CA GLY A 211 16.44 -5.22 -8.68
C GLY A 211 16.47 -4.07 -7.66
N PHE A 212 15.80 -2.95 -7.91
CA PHE A 212 15.72 -1.85 -6.94
C PHE A 212 14.98 -2.23 -5.64
N GLU A 213 15.39 -1.64 -4.53
CA GLU A 213 14.55 -1.47 -3.35
C GLU A 213 13.47 -0.40 -3.63
N ASP A 214 12.43 -0.35 -2.79
CA ASP A 214 11.36 0.64 -2.93
C ASP A 214 11.48 1.70 -1.85
N ARG A 215 11.58 2.97 -2.26
CA ARG A 215 11.58 4.14 -1.37
C ARG A 215 10.37 4.99 -1.73
N VAL A 216 9.66 5.51 -0.74
CA VAL A 216 8.39 6.22 -0.95
C VAL A 216 8.22 7.44 -0.05
N LEU A 217 8.87 7.49 1.11
CA LEU A 217 8.68 8.57 2.08
C LEU A 217 9.54 9.79 1.70
N GLY A 218 8.92 10.98 1.64
CA GLY A 218 9.58 12.26 1.45
C GLY A 218 10.06 12.54 0.03
N GLN A 219 9.73 11.69 -0.93
CA GLN A 219 10.25 11.81 -2.29
C GLN A 219 9.26 11.45 -3.40
N LEU A 220 8.28 10.58 -3.15
CA LEU A 220 7.36 10.16 -4.23
C LEU A 220 6.28 11.22 -4.49
N PHE A 221 5.81 11.88 -3.44
CA PHE A 221 4.70 12.82 -3.45
C PHE A 221 5.11 14.13 -2.76
N GLU A 222 4.61 15.27 -3.25
CA GLU A 222 4.82 16.59 -2.65
C GLU A 222 3.49 17.32 -2.45
N ASP A 223 3.32 18.06 -1.36
CA ASP A 223 2.19 18.99 -1.18
C ASP A 223 2.57 20.46 -1.41
N ASN A 224 3.85 20.71 -1.69
CA ASN A 224 4.38 22.03 -2.02
C ASN A 224 5.19 21.95 -3.32
N PHE A 225 4.73 22.67 -4.34
CA PHE A 225 5.39 22.70 -5.64
C PHE A 225 6.84 23.22 -5.58
N ASP A 226 7.20 24.07 -4.62
CA ASP A 226 8.56 24.57 -4.47
C ASP A 226 9.57 23.45 -4.21
N ARG A 227 9.13 22.33 -3.62
CA ARG A 227 9.97 21.15 -3.36
C ARG A 227 10.00 20.16 -4.53
N VAL A 228 9.09 20.29 -5.49
CA VAL A 228 9.07 19.45 -6.71
C VAL A 228 10.33 19.71 -7.53
N ARG A 229 10.95 18.62 -7.99
CA ARG A 229 12.22 18.63 -8.72
C ARG A 229 12.01 18.25 -10.19
N PRO A 230 12.87 18.73 -11.11
CA PRO A 230 12.91 18.17 -12.46
C PRO A 230 13.20 16.67 -12.42
N LEU A 231 12.59 15.89 -13.34
CA LEU A 231 12.69 14.42 -13.39
C LEU A 231 14.13 13.92 -13.28
N GLU A 232 15.05 14.53 -14.02
CA GLU A 232 16.47 14.17 -13.99
C GLU A 232 17.11 14.38 -12.61
N VAL A 233 16.78 15.49 -11.92
CA VAL A 233 17.29 15.81 -10.59
C VAL A 233 16.77 14.80 -9.57
N TYR A 234 15.48 14.46 -9.67
CA TYR A 234 14.84 13.40 -8.89
C TYR A 234 15.56 12.05 -9.09
N LEU A 235 15.74 11.62 -10.35
CA LEU A 235 16.39 10.35 -10.69
C LEU A 235 17.83 10.27 -10.17
N ARG A 236 18.55 11.39 -10.18
CA ARG A 236 19.93 11.47 -9.67
C ARG A 236 20.01 11.43 -8.15
N GLN A 237 19.09 12.08 -7.44
CA GLN A 237 19.12 12.21 -5.98
C GLN A 237 18.59 10.96 -5.28
N GLU A 238 17.49 10.37 -5.76
CA GLU A 238 16.78 9.33 -4.99
C GLU A 238 17.39 7.93 -5.10
N ARG A 239 18.06 7.64 -6.23
CA ARG A 239 18.77 6.40 -6.61
C ARG A 239 18.63 5.23 -5.60
N PRO A 240 17.51 4.50 -5.61
CA PRO A 240 17.31 3.35 -4.72
C PRO A 240 18.42 2.32 -4.90
N LYS A 241 18.83 1.66 -3.82
CA LYS A 241 19.84 0.60 -3.91
C LYS A 241 19.30 -0.58 -4.73
N ARG A 242 20.17 -1.22 -5.50
CA ARG A 242 19.95 -2.56 -6.03
C ARG A 242 20.17 -3.54 -4.90
N VAL A 243 19.17 -4.38 -4.65
CA VAL A 243 19.15 -5.36 -3.55
C VAL A 243 18.97 -6.78 -4.08
N ARG A 244 18.76 -6.95 -5.39
CA ARG A 244 18.70 -8.26 -6.07
C ARG A 244 19.26 -8.14 -7.50
N PRO A 245 19.66 -9.27 -8.12
CA PRO A 245 20.02 -9.29 -9.54
C PRO A 245 18.84 -8.88 -10.44
N PRO A 246 19.08 -8.19 -11.57
CA PRO A 246 18.04 -7.89 -12.55
C PRO A 246 17.44 -9.18 -13.14
N GLY A 247 16.13 -9.20 -13.38
CA GLY A 247 15.42 -10.36 -13.92
C GLY A 247 15.03 -11.42 -12.88
N PHE A 248 15.48 -11.31 -11.62
CA PHE A 248 15.24 -12.33 -10.60
C PHE A 248 13.76 -12.46 -10.20
N VAL A 249 13.10 -11.33 -9.91
CA VAL A 249 11.69 -11.28 -9.49
C VAL A 249 11.09 -9.92 -9.81
N SER A 250 9.80 -9.87 -10.15
CA SER A 250 9.03 -8.62 -10.15
C SER A 250 8.92 -8.05 -8.74
N SER A 251 9.33 -6.79 -8.60
CA SER A 251 9.14 -5.97 -7.40
C SER A 251 8.86 -4.55 -7.88
N TYR A 252 7.58 -4.18 -7.88
CA TYR A 252 7.06 -2.94 -8.44
C TYR A 252 7.90 -1.72 -8.06
N SER A 253 8.20 -0.88 -9.06
CA SER A 253 9.14 0.24 -8.91
C SER A 253 8.66 1.47 -9.67
N ASN A 254 8.32 2.53 -8.93
CA ASN A 254 8.05 3.84 -9.50
C ASN A 254 9.32 4.47 -10.09
N TYR A 255 10.45 4.35 -9.38
CA TYR A 255 11.75 4.79 -9.87
C TYR A 255 12.12 4.11 -11.20
N GLY A 256 11.87 2.81 -11.33
CA GLY A 256 12.12 2.08 -12.58
C GLY A 256 11.26 2.59 -13.76
N ALA A 257 10.00 2.94 -13.52
CA ALA A 257 9.13 3.54 -14.54
C ALA A 257 9.57 4.97 -14.90
N ALA A 258 9.95 5.78 -13.91
CA ALA A 258 10.51 7.11 -14.12
C ALA A 258 11.80 7.06 -14.96
N LEU A 259 12.68 6.10 -14.68
CA LEU A 259 13.90 5.87 -15.45
C LEU A 259 13.61 5.46 -16.90
N ALA A 260 12.56 4.65 -17.12
CA ALA A 260 12.14 4.27 -18.46
C ALA A 260 11.57 5.45 -19.26
N GLY A 261 10.80 6.33 -18.60
CA GLY A 261 10.32 7.57 -19.20
C GLY A 261 11.45 8.51 -19.59
N GLU A 262 12.45 8.67 -18.74
CA GLU A 262 13.67 9.43 -19.05
C GLU A 262 14.44 8.80 -20.21
N ALA A 263 14.52 7.47 -20.28
CA ALA A 263 15.19 6.78 -21.37
C ALA A 263 14.50 7.00 -22.74
N ALA A 264 13.15 6.95 -22.76
CA ALA A 264 12.38 7.24 -23.97
C ALA A 264 12.47 8.73 -24.37
N ALA A 265 12.41 9.64 -23.39
CA ALA A 265 12.57 11.08 -23.61
C ALA A 265 13.96 11.42 -24.19
N TRP A 266 15.02 10.88 -23.60
CA TRP A 266 16.38 11.06 -24.09
C TRP A 266 16.58 10.50 -25.49
N THR A 267 16.09 9.30 -25.76
CA THR A 267 16.23 8.64 -27.06
C THR A 267 15.46 9.36 -28.17
N SER A 268 14.28 9.90 -27.85
CA SER A 268 13.45 10.66 -28.79
C SER A 268 13.94 12.10 -29.01
N GLY A 269 14.79 12.63 -28.12
CA GLY A 269 15.21 14.04 -28.12
C GLY A 269 14.11 15.02 -27.67
N LYS A 270 13.03 14.54 -27.07
CA LYS A 270 11.89 15.35 -26.58
C LYS A 270 11.80 15.29 -25.05
N PRO A 271 11.44 16.40 -24.37
CA PRO A 271 11.00 16.32 -22.97
C PRO A 271 9.85 15.33 -22.82
N TYR A 272 9.78 14.62 -21.68
CA TYR A 272 8.82 13.54 -21.46
C TYR A 272 7.37 13.95 -21.72
N GLU A 273 6.92 15.11 -21.23
CA GLU A 273 5.54 15.57 -21.41
C GLU A 273 5.24 15.82 -22.88
N ARG A 274 6.19 16.39 -23.63
CA ARG A 274 6.07 16.62 -25.08
C ARG A 274 6.06 15.32 -25.85
N LEU A 275 6.88 14.34 -25.46
CA LEU A 275 6.87 13.00 -26.05
C LEU A 275 5.48 12.37 -25.93
N ILE A 276 4.87 12.39 -24.74
CA ILE A 276 3.54 11.81 -24.53
C ILE A 276 2.45 12.61 -25.29
N GLU A 277 2.49 13.94 -25.20
CA GLU A 277 1.55 14.83 -25.90
C GLU A 277 1.56 14.60 -27.42
N ASP A 278 2.74 14.63 -28.04
CA ASP A 278 2.88 14.63 -29.50
C ASP A 278 2.72 13.22 -30.10
N ASP A 279 3.18 12.18 -29.39
CA ASP A 279 3.29 10.85 -29.97
C ASP A 279 2.15 9.90 -29.58
N ILE A 280 1.34 10.28 -28.56
CA ILE A 280 0.25 9.45 -28.03
C ILE A 280 -1.05 10.26 -27.91
N LEU A 281 -1.06 11.36 -27.14
CA LEU A 281 -2.30 12.07 -26.79
C LEU A 281 -2.92 12.76 -28.01
N ALA A 282 -2.16 13.59 -28.73
CA ALA A 282 -2.65 14.31 -29.89
C ALA A 282 -3.08 13.38 -31.04
N PRO A 283 -2.32 12.33 -31.41
CA PRO A 283 -2.74 11.35 -32.42
C PRO A 283 -4.07 10.65 -32.09
N LEU A 284 -4.30 10.32 -30.81
CA LEU A 284 -5.54 9.71 -30.35
C LEU A 284 -6.65 10.72 -30.03
N ARG A 285 -6.38 12.02 -30.14
CA ARG A 285 -7.28 13.13 -29.76
C ARG A 285 -7.74 13.03 -28.30
N LEU A 286 -6.82 12.71 -27.40
CA LEU A 286 -7.03 12.72 -25.95
C LEU A 286 -6.86 14.16 -25.43
N THR A 287 -7.85 15.01 -25.70
CA THR A 287 -7.74 16.47 -25.50
C THR A 287 -7.91 16.90 -24.04
N HIS A 288 -8.43 16.02 -23.18
CA HIS A 288 -8.57 16.19 -21.74
C HIS A 288 -7.75 15.12 -21.01
N THR A 289 -6.51 14.94 -21.47
CA THR A 289 -5.49 14.11 -20.81
C THR A 289 -4.19 14.90 -20.77
N THR A 290 -3.50 14.90 -19.63
CA THR A 290 -2.22 15.60 -19.49
C THR A 290 -1.34 14.96 -18.43
N PHE A 291 -0.02 15.13 -18.57
CA PHE A 291 1.00 14.75 -17.59
C PHE A 291 1.61 15.96 -16.88
N ARG A 292 1.10 17.17 -17.16
CA ARG A 292 1.48 18.41 -16.48
C ARG A 292 0.56 18.65 -15.29
N GLU A 293 1.09 19.26 -14.23
CA GLU A 293 0.34 19.57 -13.02
C GLU A 293 0.02 21.08 -12.91
N PRO A 294 -1.05 21.49 -12.20
CA PRO A 294 -1.41 22.90 -12.03
C PRO A 294 -0.46 23.57 -11.03
N HIS A 295 0.39 24.49 -11.51
CA HIS A 295 1.38 25.18 -10.69
C HIS A 295 1.75 26.55 -11.27
N PRO A 296 2.33 27.48 -10.49
CA PRO A 296 2.70 28.83 -10.96
C PRO A 296 3.88 28.86 -11.96
N GLY A 297 4.62 27.76 -12.09
CA GLY A 297 5.79 27.66 -12.97
C GLY A 297 7.10 27.73 -12.19
N LYS A 298 8.11 26.99 -12.63
CA LYS A 298 9.44 26.94 -12.01
C LYS A 298 10.51 26.69 -13.07
N LEU A 299 11.65 27.38 -12.97
CA LEU A 299 12.75 27.20 -13.92
C LEU A 299 13.24 25.75 -13.93
N GLY A 300 13.42 25.18 -15.12
CA GLY A 300 13.88 23.80 -15.30
C GLY A 300 12.80 22.72 -15.13
N MET A 301 11.58 23.10 -14.74
CA MET A 301 10.41 22.22 -14.80
C MET A 301 9.77 22.27 -16.20
N PRO A 302 8.99 21.25 -16.59
CA PRO A 302 8.08 21.35 -17.71
C PRO A 302 7.13 22.56 -17.56
N GLY A 303 6.53 23.01 -18.67
CA GLY A 303 5.47 24.01 -18.62
C GLY A 303 4.28 23.52 -17.79
N ALA A 304 3.62 24.44 -17.10
CA ALA A 304 2.45 24.16 -16.25
C ALA A 304 1.28 23.57 -17.04
N MET A 305 0.37 22.90 -16.33
CA MET A 305 -0.91 22.47 -16.89
C MET A 305 -1.64 23.66 -17.55
N PRO A 306 -2.16 23.52 -18.78
CA PRO A 306 -2.96 24.56 -19.43
C PRO A 306 -4.14 24.99 -18.57
N THR A 307 -4.43 26.29 -18.51
CA THR A 307 -5.47 26.87 -17.64
C THR A 307 -6.86 26.23 -17.85
N ALA A 308 -7.21 25.88 -19.08
CA ALA A 308 -8.47 25.23 -19.39
C ALA A 308 -8.59 23.84 -18.73
N LEU A 309 -7.50 23.06 -18.73
CA LEU A 309 -7.46 21.77 -18.05
C LEU A 309 -7.41 21.96 -16.52
N ALA A 310 -6.64 22.94 -16.03
CA ALA A 310 -6.53 23.22 -14.60
C ALA A 310 -7.89 23.56 -13.95
N ALA A 311 -8.80 24.22 -14.70
CA ALA A 311 -10.15 24.52 -14.23
C ALA A 311 -11.04 23.27 -14.07
N ASP A 312 -10.74 22.20 -14.80
CA ASP A 312 -11.55 20.98 -14.84
C ASP A 312 -11.00 19.86 -13.91
N VAL A 313 -9.83 20.07 -13.30
CA VAL A 313 -9.24 19.16 -12.29
C VAL A 313 -10.19 18.91 -11.13
N SER A 314 -10.41 17.64 -10.80
CA SER A 314 -11.15 17.25 -9.58
C SER A 314 -10.33 17.59 -8.34
N ASP A 315 -11.01 18.05 -7.31
CA ASP A 315 -10.47 18.09 -5.96
C ASP A 315 -10.31 16.67 -5.40
N ALA A 316 -9.37 16.52 -4.47
CA ALA A 316 -9.23 15.35 -3.62
C ALA A 316 -10.04 15.51 -2.34
N PHE A 317 -10.64 14.42 -1.84
CA PHE A 317 -11.44 14.43 -0.62
C PHE A 317 -11.01 13.40 0.42
N ARG A 318 -11.18 13.77 1.69
CA ARG A 318 -11.18 12.89 2.85
C ARG A 318 -12.56 12.89 3.49
N TRP A 319 -13.06 11.72 3.88
CA TRP A 319 -14.25 11.63 4.71
C TRP A 319 -13.90 11.78 6.19
N THR A 320 -14.70 12.57 6.92
CA THR A 320 -14.63 12.71 8.37
C THR A 320 -16.03 12.64 8.98
N PRO A 321 -16.18 12.44 10.30
CA PRO A 321 -17.49 12.53 10.95
C PRO A 321 -18.21 13.88 10.76
N ALA A 322 -17.48 14.94 10.41
CA ALA A 322 -18.04 16.25 10.10
C ALA A 322 -18.41 16.42 8.61
N GLY A 323 -18.20 15.40 7.78
CA GLY A 323 -18.42 15.42 6.34
C GLY A 323 -17.12 15.39 5.53
N PHE A 324 -17.26 15.62 4.22
CA PHE A 324 -16.14 15.65 3.29
C PHE A 324 -15.26 16.88 3.50
N GLN A 325 -13.95 16.67 3.51
CA GLN A 325 -12.94 17.72 3.58
C GLN A 325 -12.08 17.66 2.32
N ARG A 326 -11.88 18.81 1.68
CA ARG A 326 -10.95 18.95 0.55
C ARG A 326 -9.51 18.76 1.04
N ARG A 327 -8.73 18.00 0.28
CA ARG A 327 -7.28 17.82 0.47
C ARG A 327 -6.53 18.76 -0.47
N SER A 328 -5.32 19.14 -0.06
CA SER A 328 -4.39 19.89 -0.90
C SER A 328 -4.04 19.10 -2.15
N PHE A 329 -3.68 19.80 -3.23
CA PHE A 329 -3.18 19.17 -4.43
C PHE A 329 -1.83 18.46 -4.15
N GLU A 330 -1.73 17.23 -4.62
CA GLU A 330 -0.57 16.35 -4.45
C GLU A 330 0.25 16.35 -5.74
N TYR A 331 1.51 16.76 -5.72
CA TYR A 331 2.35 16.81 -6.92
C TYR A 331 3.15 15.51 -7.09
N LEU A 332 3.18 15.01 -8.32
CA LEU A 332 3.93 13.85 -8.79
C LEU A 332 4.82 14.18 -10.01
N GLU A 333 4.88 15.43 -10.47
CA GLU A 333 5.58 15.81 -11.70
C GLU A 333 7.08 15.43 -11.70
N GLN A 334 7.72 15.40 -10.53
CA GLN A 334 9.12 14.93 -10.40
C GLN A 334 9.33 13.45 -10.75
N VAL A 335 8.24 12.69 -10.81
CA VAL A 335 8.17 11.28 -11.17
C VAL A 335 7.07 11.08 -12.23
N ALA A 336 6.85 12.07 -13.11
CA ALA A 336 5.73 12.11 -14.05
C ALA A 336 5.48 10.81 -14.83
N PRO A 337 6.51 10.11 -15.35
CA PRO A 337 6.29 8.84 -16.05
C PRO A 337 5.65 7.74 -15.19
N ALA A 338 5.81 7.80 -13.87
CA ALA A 338 5.22 6.83 -12.98
C ALA A 338 3.78 7.15 -12.57
N GLY A 339 3.31 8.40 -12.60
CA GLY A 339 2.02 8.70 -11.97
C GLY A 339 1.40 10.10 -12.08
N ALA A 340 1.94 11.04 -12.84
CA ALA A 340 1.41 12.42 -12.87
C ALA A 340 0.20 12.61 -13.82
N GLY A 341 -0.24 11.57 -14.51
CA GLY A 341 -1.33 11.67 -15.48
C GLY A 341 -2.65 12.08 -14.84
N SER A 342 -3.37 12.96 -15.51
CA SER A 342 -4.78 13.27 -15.26
C SER A 342 -5.57 13.07 -16.55
N SER A 343 -6.75 12.47 -16.46
CA SER A 343 -7.59 12.13 -17.61
C SER A 343 -9.08 12.14 -17.27
N THR A 344 -9.92 12.15 -18.29
CA THR A 344 -11.38 11.98 -18.19
C THR A 344 -11.80 10.56 -18.55
N ALA A 345 -13.04 10.18 -18.23
CA ALA A 345 -13.61 8.91 -18.68
C ALA A 345 -13.78 8.86 -20.20
N GLY A 346 -14.10 10.00 -20.84
CA GLY A 346 -14.17 10.11 -22.30
C GLY A 346 -12.86 9.77 -22.99
N ASP A 347 -11.76 10.38 -22.55
CA ASP A 347 -10.44 10.14 -23.11
C ASP A 347 -9.94 8.72 -22.81
N MET A 348 -10.16 8.21 -21.59
CA MET A 348 -9.78 6.84 -21.26
C MET A 348 -10.60 5.80 -22.05
N GLY A 349 -11.85 6.11 -22.41
CA GLY A 349 -12.63 5.31 -23.35
C GLY A 349 -11.95 5.21 -24.72
N ARG A 350 -11.51 6.34 -25.28
CA ARG A 350 -10.74 6.37 -26.54
C ARG A 350 -9.42 5.61 -26.42
N TYR A 351 -8.69 5.80 -25.33
CA TYR A 351 -7.43 5.10 -25.08
C TYR A 351 -7.63 3.58 -25.02
N MET A 352 -8.65 3.09 -24.31
CA MET A 352 -8.98 1.66 -24.27
C MET A 352 -9.38 1.11 -25.64
N LEU A 353 -10.12 1.87 -26.45
CA LEU A 353 -10.44 1.49 -27.83
C LEU A 353 -9.17 1.35 -28.68
N ALA A 354 -8.19 2.23 -28.52
CA ALA A 354 -6.90 2.10 -29.19
C ALA A 354 -6.14 0.84 -28.73
N LEU A 355 -6.14 0.52 -27.42
CA LEU A 355 -5.51 -0.69 -26.89
C LEU A 355 -6.16 -1.98 -27.41
N LEU A 356 -7.49 -2.01 -27.51
CA LEU A 356 -8.25 -3.12 -28.11
C LEU A 356 -7.97 -3.21 -29.62
N GLY A 357 -7.88 -2.07 -30.30
CA GLY A 357 -7.52 -1.91 -31.72
C GLY A 357 -6.05 -2.12 -32.05
N ASN A 358 -5.25 -2.74 -31.16
CA ASN A 358 -3.82 -3.00 -31.36
C ASN A 358 -2.98 -1.75 -31.64
N GLY A 359 -3.31 -0.63 -31.00
CA GLY A 359 -2.64 0.66 -31.16
C GLY A 359 -3.29 1.57 -32.19
N THR A 360 -4.35 1.12 -32.88
CA THR A 360 -5.03 1.88 -33.92
C THR A 360 -6.42 2.34 -33.50
N LEU A 361 -6.70 3.63 -33.71
CA LEU A 361 -8.02 4.23 -33.53
C LEU A 361 -8.22 5.33 -34.57
N ASP A 362 -9.40 5.43 -35.17
CA ASP A 362 -9.75 6.48 -36.16
C ASP A 362 -8.74 6.62 -37.32
N GLY A 363 -8.14 5.50 -37.74
CA GLY A 363 -7.13 5.44 -38.80
C GLY A 363 -5.71 5.86 -38.38
N VAL A 364 -5.50 6.20 -37.12
CA VAL A 364 -4.19 6.60 -36.55
C VAL A 364 -3.61 5.46 -35.72
N THR A 365 -2.34 5.13 -35.92
CA THR A 365 -1.61 4.07 -35.19
C THR A 365 -0.56 4.68 -34.28
N ILE A 366 -0.64 4.44 -32.96
CA ILE A 366 0.34 4.93 -31.99
C ILE A 366 1.42 3.89 -31.63
N PHE A 367 1.17 2.60 -31.82
CA PHE A 367 2.14 1.52 -31.72
C PHE A 367 1.74 0.37 -32.65
N GLY A 368 2.71 -0.42 -33.10
CA GLY A 368 2.54 -1.47 -34.09
C GLY A 368 2.28 -2.87 -33.50
N PRO A 369 2.29 -3.90 -34.37
CA PRO A 369 1.99 -5.28 -33.98
C PRO A 369 2.99 -5.86 -32.96
N GLN A 370 4.25 -5.42 -32.98
CA GLN A 370 5.25 -5.88 -32.03
C GLN A 370 4.90 -5.44 -30.61
N ALA A 371 4.58 -4.16 -30.43
CA ALA A 371 4.10 -3.61 -29.17
C ALA A 371 2.76 -4.24 -28.73
N ALA A 372 1.81 -4.40 -29.65
CA ALA A 372 0.53 -5.03 -29.36
C ALA A 372 0.68 -6.48 -28.84
N SER A 373 1.57 -7.26 -29.44
CA SER A 373 1.90 -8.60 -28.96
C SER A 373 2.63 -8.56 -27.61
N ALA A 374 3.58 -7.64 -27.43
CA ALA A 374 4.36 -7.48 -26.22
C ALA A 374 3.50 -7.15 -25.00
N PHE A 375 2.54 -6.22 -25.12
CA PHE A 375 1.61 -5.86 -24.04
C PHE A 375 0.61 -6.97 -23.70
N ARG A 376 0.57 -8.04 -24.50
CA ARG A 376 -0.29 -9.20 -24.27
C ARG A 376 0.47 -10.48 -23.89
N THR A 377 1.80 -10.43 -23.89
CA THR A 377 2.64 -11.60 -23.63
C THR A 377 3.38 -11.40 -22.32
N PRO A 378 3.11 -12.22 -21.29
CA PRO A 378 3.87 -12.17 -20.04
C PRO A 378 5.37 -12.30 -20.32
N ILE A 379 6.18 -11.43 -19.72
CA ILE A 379 7.65 -11.50 -19.82
C ILE A 379 8.18 -12.71 -19.03
N ARG A 380 7.47 -13.11 -17.98
CA ARG A 380 7.77 -14.29 -17.16
C ARG A 380 6.51 -15.12 -16.95
N PRO A 381 6.65 -16.45 -16.82
CA PRO A 381 5.55 -17.29 -16.37
C PRO A 381 5.20 -16.98 -14.91
N THR A 382 3.91 -16.93 -14.62
CA THR A 382 3.37 -16.90 -13.26
C THR A 382 2.52 -18.14 -13.02
N PRO A 383 2.36 -18.58 -11.76
CA PRO A 383 1.42 -19.65 -11.43
C PRO A 383 0.01 -19.35 -11.98
N PRO A 384 -0.77 -20.37 -12.39
CA PRO A 384 -2.09 -20.18 -12.96
C PRO A 384 -2.98 -19.26 -12.12
N GLY A 385 -3.53 -18.23 -12.76
CA GLY A 385 -4.43 -17.24 -12.16
C GLY A 385 -3.79 -16.23 -11.21
N VAL A 386 -2.48 -16.30 -10.96
CA VAL A 386 -1.70 -15.21 -10.35
C VAL A 386 -1.32 -14.22 -11.45
N ASN A 387 -1.52 -12.93 -11.19
CA ASN A 387 -1.23 -11.90 -12.19
C ASN A 387 0.27 -11.86 -12.54
N GLY A 388 0.55 -11.47 -13.78
CA GLY A 388 1.90 -11.30 -14.30
C GLY A 388 2.12 -9.93 -14.93
N TRP A 389 3.27 -9.74 -15.57
CA TRP A 389 3.63 -8.50 -16.25
C TRP A 389 3.91 -8.75 -17.73
N ALA A 390 3.26 -7.99 -18.60
CA ALA A 390 3.44 -8.00 -20.04
C ALA A 390 3.87 -6.60 -20.51
N HIS A 391 5.19 -6.39 -20.56
CA HIS A 391 5.80 -5.13 -21.01
C HIS A 391 5.15 -3.89 -20.36
N GLY A 392 4.99 -3.96 -19.04
CA GLY A 392 4.49 -2.86 -18.22
C GLY A 392 2.99 -2.86 -17.96
N PHE A 393 2.21 -3.68 -18.68
CA PHE A 393 0.82 -3.97 -18.35
C PHE A 393 0.74 -5.16 -17.39
N ILE A 394 -0.27 -5.15 -16.53
CA ILE A 394 -0.62 -6.27 -15.67
C ILE A 394 -1.42 -7.27 -16.50
N VAL A 395 -1.01 -8.53 -16.50
CA VAL A 395 -1.81 -9.64 -17.01
C VAL A 395 -2.73 -10.08 -15.90
N TRP A 396 -3.99 -9.68 -15.99
CA TRP A 396 -4.98 -9.87 -14.94
C TRP A 396 -5.88 -11.07 -15.22
N SER A 397 -5.88 -12.04 -14.31
CA SER A 397 -6.84 -13.15 -14.37
C SER A 397 -8.20 -12.69 -13.86
N LEU A 398 -9.22 -12.83 -14.71
CA LEU A 398 -10.58 -12.37 -14.44
C LEU A 398 -11.56 -13.56 -14.34
N PRO A 399 -12.75 -13.35 -13.72
CA PRO A 399 -13.78 -14.38 -13.60
C PRO A 399 -14.13 -15.02 -14.96
N GLY A 400 -14.54 -16.29 -14.95
CA GLY A 400 -14.89 -17.03 -16.18
C GLY A 400 -13.70 -17.55 -17.00
N GLY A 401 -12.46 -17.31 -16.55
CA GLY A 401 -11.24 -17.71 -17.26
C GLY A 401 -10.74 -16.66 -18.26
N HIS A 402 -11.36 -15.47 -18.26
CA HIS A 402 -10.94 -14.34 -19.08
C HIS A 402 -9.61 -13.76 -18.60
N LYS A 403 -8.87 -13.14 -19.53
CA LYS A 403 -7.61 -12.46 -19.23
C LYS A 403 -7.70 -11.01 -19.66
N GLY A 404 -7.49 -10.11 -18.71
CA GLY A 404 -7.36 -8.69 -18.94
C GLY A 404 -5.90 -8.25 -19.04
N TYR A 405 -5.68 -7.15 -19.74
CA TYR A 405 -4.46 -6.37 -19.67
C TYR A 405 -4.81 -5.05 -19.03
N SER A 406 -4.23 -4.78 -17.87
CA SER A 406 -4.68 -3.71 -16.99
C SER A 406 -3.53 -2.91 -16.40
N HIS A 407 -3.90 -1.82 -15.73
CA HIS A 407 -3.05 -1.19 -14.74
C HIS A 407 -3.95 -0.48 -13.71
N ALA A 408 -3.64 -0.68 -12.42
CA ALA A 408 -4.26 0.08 -11.35
C ALA A 408 -3.53 1.43 -11.13
N GLY A 409 -4.24 2.41 -10.61
CA GLY A 409 -3.73 3.74 -10.28
C GLY A 409 -4.08 4.13 -8.86
N GLY A 410 -3.13 4.77 -8.17
CA GLY A 410 -3.33 5.29 -6.82
C GLY A 410 -2.46 6.50 -6.57
N THR A 411 -3.05 7.54 -6.01
CA THR A 411 -2.38 8.63 -5.29
C THR A 411 -2.84 8.59 -3.83
N MET A 412 -2.62 9.62 -3.03
CA MET A 412 -3.13 9.64 -1.65
C MET A 412 -4.68 9.66 -1.58
N SER A 413 -5.36 10.23 -2.57
CA SER A 413 -6.83 10.38 -2.55
C SER A 413 -7.53 9.98 -3.85
N PHE A 414 -6.79 9.66 -4.91
CA PHE A 414 -7.37 9.16 -6.15
C PHE A 414 -7.03 7.69 -6.35
N PHE A 415 -8.02 6.91 -6.75
CA PHE A 415 -7.85 5.50 -7.09
C PHE A 415 -8.49 5.24 -8.43
N THR A 416 -7.83 4.42 -9.25
CA THR A 416 -8.21 4.16 -10.63
C THR A 416 -7.98 2.70 -10.95
N GLU A 417 -8.86 2.12 -11.77
CA GLU A 417 -8.62 0.83 -12.41
C GLU A 417 -8.92 0.96 -13.89
N MET A 418 -8.04 0.41 -14.73
CA MET A 418 -8.21 0.36 -16.18
C MET A 418 -7.83 -1.01 -16.69
N ALA A 419 -8.71 -1.66 -17.43
CA ALA A 419 -8.46 -2.97 -18.02
C ALA A 419 -9.10 -3.10 -19.40
N VAL A 420 -8.40 -3.76 -20.31
CA VAL A 420 -8.97 -4.28 -21.56
C VAL A 420 -8.97 -5.80 -21.54
N VAL A 421 -10.03 -6.42 -22.03
CA VAL A 421 -10.28 -7.87 -22.03
C VAL A 421 -10.49 -8.29 -23.49
N PRO A 422 -9.41 -8.64 -24.22
CA PRO A 422 -9.45 -8.71 -25.69
C PRO A 422 -10.38 -9.79 -26.25
N ASP A 423 -10.53 -10.93 -25.59
CA ASP A 423 -11.44 -12.01 -26.01
C ASP A 423 -12.92 -11.60 -25.91
N LEU A 424 -13.24 -10.63 -25.04
CA LEU A 424 -14.56 -10.01 -24.93
C LEU A 424 -14.67 -8.69 -25.70
N ASN A 425 -13.58 -8.23 -26.31
CA ASN A 425 -13.41 -6.92 -26.91
C ASN A 425 -13.95 -5.78 -26.03
N LEU A 426 -13.69 -5.89 -24.72
CA LEU A 426 -14.24 -5.05 -23.65
C LEU A 426 -13.13 -4.21 -23.03
N GLY A 427 -13.41 -2.95 -22.71
CA GLY A 427 -12.55 -2.10 -21.90
C GLY A 427 -13.35 -1.45 -20.77
N VAL A 428 -12.78 -1.39 -19.57
CA VAL A 428 -13.41 -0.80 -18.39
C VAL A 428 -12.42 0.14 -17.71
N PHE A 429 -12.85 1.37 -17.46
CA PHE A 429 -12.14 2.39 -16.71
C PHE A 429 -13.03 2.92 -15.58
N ILE A 430 -12.49 3.05 -14.38
CA ILE A 430 -13.16 3.69 -13.24
C ILE A 430 -12.13 4.49 -12.44
N SER A 431 -12.52 5.67 -11.94
CA SER A 431 -11.71 6.44 -11.02
C SER A 431 -12.54 7.12 -9.93
N THR A 432 -12.00 7.21 -8.73
CA THR A 432 -12.59 7.88 -7.55
C THR A 432 -11.69 8.99 -7.04
N ASN A 433 -12.23 10.02 -6.39
CA ASN A 433 -11.50 11.18 -5.85
C ASN A 433 -11.52 11.26 -4.31
N THR A 434 -11.63 10.13 -3.61
CA THR A 434 -11.69 10.09 -2.14
C THR A 434 -10.74 9.03 -1.56
N GLU A 435 -10.11 9.33 -0.42
CA GLU A 435 -9.16 8.43 0.28
C GLU A 435 -9.71 7.00 0.54
N ASN A 436 -11.02 6.83 0.67
CA ASN A 436 -11.67 5.53 0.89
C ASN A 436 -12.17 4.85 -0.40
N GLY A 437 -11.86 5.38 -1.59
CA GLY A 437 -12.42 4.89 -2.87
C GLY A 437 -11.76 3.63 -3.46
N SER A 438 -10.64 3.17 -2.89
CA SER A 438 -9.90 1.99 -3.38
C SER A 438 -10.73 0.69 -3.46
N PRO A 439 -11.60 0.33 -2.49
CA PRO A 439 -12.35 -0.92 -2.53
C PRO A 439 -13.29 -1.00 -3.74
N LEU A 440 -14.00 0.09 -4.08
CA LEU A 440 -14.83 0.18 -5.28
C LEU A 440 -14.03 -0.12 -6.55
N VAL A 441 -12.94 0.61 -6.82
CA VAL A 441 -12.22 0.46 -8.11
C VAL A 441 -11.61 -0.95 -8.27
N THR A 442 -11.09 -1.52 -7.17
CA THR A 442 -10.45 -2.84 -7.16
C THR A 442 -11.44 -3.95 -7.55
N ARG A 443 -12.67 -3.88 -7.04
CA ARG A 443 -13.69 -4.91 -7.31
C ARG A 443 -14.49 -4.65 -8.58
N PHE A 444 -14.44 -3.45 -9.16
CA PHE A 444 -15.35 -3.03 -10.22
C PHE A 444 -15.21 -3.87 -11.49
N VAL A 445 -14.01 -3.98 -12.05
CA VAL A 445 -13.79 -4.73 -13.30
C VAL A 445 -14.14 -6.22 -13.15
N PRO A 446 -13.66 -6.95 -12.12
CA PRO A 446 -14.08 -8.34 -11.91
C PRO A 446 -15.58 -8.49 -11.72
N THR A 447 -16.24 -7.52 -11.07
CA THR A 447 -17.69 -7.54 -10.84
C THR A 447 -18.47 -7.37 -12.14
N VAL A 448 -18.04 -6.47 -13.04
CA VAL A 448 -18.62 -6.33 -14.38
C VAL A 448 -18.42 -7.60 -15.20
N VAL A 449 -17.20 -8.15 -15.24
CA VAL A 449 -16.92 -9.37 -16.00
C VAL A 449 -17.71 -10.57 -15.45
N ARG A 450 -17.79 -10.72 -14.12
CA ARG A 450 -18.57 -11.80 -13.49
C ARG A 450 -20.04 -11.71 -13.85
N GLN A 451 -20.63 -10.51 -13.72
CA GLN A 451 -22.05 -10.28 -13.96
C GLN A 451 -22.48 -10.65 -15.38
N PHE A 452 -21.65 -10.37 -16.39
CA PHE A 452 -22.04 -10.55 -17.78
C PHE A 452 -21.45 -11.82 -18.43
N TYR A 453 -20.25 -12.26 -18.02
CA TYR A 453 -19.50 -13.34 -18.68
C TYR A 453 -18.91 -14.40 -17.73
N GLY A 454 -19.00 -14.23 -16.42
CA GLY A 454 -18.43 -15.18 -15.45
C GLY A 454 -19.31 -16.42 -15.26
N LYS A 455 -18.76 -17.59 -14.95
CA LYS A 455 -19.60 -18.74 -14.59
C LYS A 455 -20.24 -18.53 -13.21
N PRO A 456 -21.47 -19.05 -12.95
CA PRO A 456 -22.01 -19.07 -11.60
C PRO A 456 -21.06 -19.80 -10.67
N GLU A 457 -20.72 -19.19 -9.54
CA GLU A 457 -19.79 -19.72 -8.54
C GLU A 457 -20.45 -19.63 -7.17
N THR A 458 -20.23 -20.66 -6.35
CA THR A 458 -20.76 -20.70 -4.98
C THR A 458 -19.72 -20.20 -4.00
N PHE A 459 -20.13 -19.25 -3.16
CA PHE A 459 -19.34 -18.70 -2.07
C PHE A 459 -20.06 -18.91 -0.73
N PRO A 460 -19.36 -19.01 0.41
CA PRO A 460 -17.91 -19.14 0.52
C PRO A 460 -17.42 -20.50 -0.02
N ARG A 461 -16.21 -20.56 -0.58
CA ARG A 461 -15.59 -21.84 -0.91
C ARG A 461 -15.27 -22.65 0.36
N PRO A 462 -15.47 -23.98 0.34
CA PRO A 462 -15.20 -24.82 1.50
C PRO A 462 -13.70 -24.86 1.82
N GLY A 463 -13.36 -25.12 3.09
CA GLY A 463 -11.97 -25.40 3.48
C GLY A 463 -11.54 -26.83 3.14
N SER A 464 -10.27 -27.15 3.39
CA SER A 464 -9.68 -28.46 3.09
C SER A 464 -9.03 -29.10 4.33
N PRO A 465 -9.45 -30.31 4.75
CA PRO A 465 -8.82 -31.06 5.84
C PRO A 465 -7.32 -31.32 5.61
N ASP A 466 -6.89 -31.49 4.36
CA ASP A 466 -5.48 -31.73 4.01
C ASP A 466 -4.61 -30.52 4.36
N LEU A 467 -5.17 -29.31 4.24
CA LEU A 467 -4.46 -28.09 4.64
C LEU A 467 -4.19 -28.06 6.14
N VAL A 468 -5.09 -28.61 6.97
CA VAL A 468 -4.90 -28.71 8.42
C VAL A 468 -3.67 -29.59 8.72
N GLN A 469 -3.53 -30.72 8.03
CA GLN A 469 -2.39 -31.63 8.19
C GLN A 469 -1.07 -30.96 7.76
N GLN A 470 -1.11 -30.14 6.71
CA GLN A 470 0.06 -29.46 6.14
C GLN A 470 0.26 -28.02 6.66
N ALA A 471 -0.45 -27.60 7.71
CA ALA A 471 -0.45 -26.21 8.17
C ALA A 471 0.97 -25.63 8.44
N LYS A 472 1.88 -26.46 8.96
CA LYS A 472 3.27 -26.06 9.26
C LYS A 472 4.12 -25.74 8.02
N ALA A 473 3.71 -26.18 6.83
CA ALA A 473 4.37 -25.87 5.57
C ALA A 473 4.19 -24.38 5.22
N PHE A 474 3.00 -23.83 5.48
CA PHE A 474 2.62 -22.46 5.10
C PHE A 474 2.67 -21.47 6.26
N ALA A 475 2.28 -21.89 7.47
CA ALA A 475 2.15 -21.00 8.62
C ALA A 475 3.48 -20.34 9.02
N GLY A 476 3.46 -19.04 9.22
CA GLY A 476 4.65 -18.26 9.50
C GLY A 476 4.45 -16.76 9.31
N ARG A 477 5.56 -16.02 9.34
CA ARG A 477 5.57 -14.60 8.99
C ARG A 477 6.37 -14.41 7.71
N TYR A 478 5.90 -13.50 6.88
CA TYR A 478 6.52 -13.17 5.61
C TYR A 478 6.68 -11.66 5.50
N VAL A 479 7.58 -11.18 4.65
CA VAL A 479 7.84 -9.75 4.45
C VAL A 479 7.92 -9.44 2.96
N SER A 480 7.29 -8.35 2.53
CA SER A 480 7.27 -7.96 1.11
C SER A 480 8.68 -7.60 0.62
N THR A 481 9.09 -8.11 -0.54
CA THR A 481 10.34 -7.74 -1.23
C THR A 481 10.35 -6.30 -1.71
N ARG A 482 9.17 -5.68 -1.82
CA ARG A 482 8.98 -4.28 -2.14
C ARG A 482 9.04 -3.48 -0.84
N ARG A 483 10.24 -3.01 -0.48
CA ARG A 483 10.52 -2.21 0.73
C ARG A 483 11.91 -1.57 0.61
N PRO A 484 12.25 -0.56 1.42
CA PRO A 484 13.64 -0.21 1.68
C PRO A 484 14.29 -1.29 2.56
N TYR A 485 15.56 -1.61 2.31
CA TYR A 485 16.28 -2.67 3.02
C TYR A 485 17.22 -2.13 4.10
N SER A 486 17.45 -0.82 4.13
CA SER A 486 18.38 -0.17 5.07
C SER A 486 17.88 1.20 5.51
N GLY A 487 18.54 1.75 6.54
CA GLY A 487 18.24 3.07 7.06
C GLY A 487 16.93 3.17 7.83
N LEU A 488 16.63 4.39 8.26
CA LEU A 488 15.44 4.70 9.06
C LEU A 488 14.14 4.42 8.31
N GLU A 489 14.12 4.63 6.99
CA GLU A 489 12.94 4.34 6.15
C GLU A 489 12.68 2.83 6.15
N GLY A 490 13.73 2.02 5.96
CA GLY A 490 13.64 0.56 6.05
C GLY A 490 13.14 0.08 7.41
N PHE A 491 13.61 0.70 8.50
CA PHE A 491 13.12 0.42 9.86
C PHE A 491 11.62 0.71 9.99
N VAL A 492 11.18 1.93 9.66
CA VAL A 492 9.80 2.38 9.82
C VAL A 492 8.86 1.58 8.92
N ILE A 493 9.18 1.44 7.63
CA ILE A 493 8.35 0.70 6.67
C ILE A 493 8.21 -0.77 7.05
N ARG A 494 9.29 -1.39 7.56
CA ARG A 494 9.23 -2.79 7.99
C ARG A 494 8.36 -2.97 9.24
N LEU A 495 8.37 -2.02 10.17
CA LEU A 495 7.48 -2.06 11.33
C LEU A 495 6.02 -1.85 10.89
N ALA A 496 5.79 -0.84 10.07
CA ALA A 496 4.50 -0.42 9.56
C ALA A 496 3.77 -1.48 8.74
N ARG A 497 4.48 -2.09 7.79
CA ARG A 497 3.93 -3.18 6.97
C ARG A 497 3.88 -4.51 7.74
N ALA A 498 4.36 -4.53 8.99
CA ALA A 498 4.36 -5.59 10.01
C ALA A 498 4.73 -7.03 9.59
N GLY A 499 5.00 -7.30 8.32
CA GLY A 499 5.03 -8.62 7.73
C GLY A 499 3.65 -9.29 7.69
N LEU A 500 3.38 -10.01 6.59
CA LEU A 500 2.21 -10.86 6.40
C LEU A 500 2.27 -12.05 7.35
N LYS A 501 1.25 -12.24 8.19
CA LYS A 501 1.08 -13.45 9.01
C LYS A 501 0.23 -14.45 8.23
N VAL A 502 0.74 -15.66 8.09
CA VAL A 502 0.02 -16.80 7.51
C VAL A 502 -0.34 -17.77 8.62
N SER A 503 -1.61 -18.16 8.68
CA SER A 503 -2.14 -19.16 9.60
C SER A 503 -3.15 -20.06 8.90
N VAL A 504 -3.42 -21.23 9.47
CA VAL A 504 -4.45 -22.15 8.99
C VAL A 504 -5.51 -22.30 10.09
N THR A 505 -6.79 -22.21 9.71
CA THR A 505 -7.92 -22.40 10.63
C THR A 505 -8.23 -23.89 10.82
N PRO A 506 -8.95 -24.28 11.90
CA PRO A 506 -9.38 -25.67 12.10
C PRO A 506 -10.24 -26.22 10.95
N GLU A 507 -10.95 -25.35 10.24
CA GLU A 507 -11.81 -25.69 9.09
C GLU A 507 -11.01 -25.88 7.80
N GLY A 508 -9.67 -25.77 7.86
CA GLY A 508 -8.82 -25.98 6.69
C GLY A 508 -8.79 -24.80 5.73
N ARG A 509 -8.86 -23.57 6.25
CA ARG A 509 -8.69 -22.34 5.46
C ARG A 509 -7.36 -21.67 5.78
N LEU A 510 -6.71 -21.11 4.77
CA LEU A 510 -5.52 -20.28 4.93
C LEU A 510 -5.95 -18.83 5.20
N VAL A 511 -5.47 -18.25 6.28
CA VAL A 511 -5.70 -16.85 6.64
C VAL A 511 -4.41 -16.08 6.48
N LEU A 512 -4.47 -15.07 5.62
CA LEU A 512 -3.47 -14.04 5.48
C LEU A 512 -3.92 -12.83 6.30
N SER A 513 -3.09 -12.39 7.25
CA SER A 513 -3.38 -11.21 8.07
C SER A 513 -2.19 -10.27 8.10
N ASP A 514 -2.42 -8.99 7.87
CA ASP A 514 -1.43 -7.94 8.03
C ASP A 514 -2.04 -6.73 8.77
N ALA A 515 -1.41 -5.57 8.63
CA ALA A 515 -1.92 -4.34 9.23
C ALA A 515 -3.22 -3.86 8.56
N VAL A 516 -3.38 -4.08 7.25
CA VAL A 516 -4.48 -3.58 6.40
C VAL A 516 -5.76 -4.37 6.62
N GLY A 517 -5.64 -5.69 6.80
CA GLY A 517 -6.80 -6.52 7.03
C GLY A 517 -6.48 -8.00 7.05
N SER A 518 -7.47 -8.81 6.71
CA SER A 518 -7.29 -10.24 6.52
C SER A 518 -8.04 -10.73 5.29
N SER A 519 -7.44 -11.69 4.61
CA SER A 519 -8.03 -12.41 3.49
C SER A 519 -7.97 -13.91 3.76
N VAL A 520 -8.97 -14.62 3.26
CA VAL A 520 -9.18 -16.05 3.54
C VAL A 520 -9.17 -16.81 2.23
N TRP A 521 -8.42 -17.90 2.20
CA TRP A 521 -8.12 -18.68 1.02
C TRP A 521 -8.33 -20.17 1.30
N THR A 522 -8.63 -20.92 0.25
CA THR A 522 -8.72 -22.38 0.28
C THR A 522 -7.79 -22.98 -0.79
N PRO A 523 -7.27 -24.20 -0.63
CA PRO A 523 -6.42 -24.81 -1.65
C PRO A 523 -7.12 -24.88 -3.01
N ASP A 524 -6.39 -24.54 -4.07
CA ASP A 524 -6.83 -24.69 -5.46
C ASP A 524 -6.11 -25.91 -6.08
N GLY A 525 -6.65 -27.10 -5.80
CA GLY A 525 -6.00 -28.38 -6.12
C GLY A 525 -5.18 -28.96 -4.95
N PRO A 526 -4.22 -29.88 -5.23
CA PRO A 526 -3.39 -30.51 -4.19
C PRO A 526 -2.61 -29.48 -3.36
N VAL A 527 -2.62 -29.62 -2.04
CA VAL A 527 -2.07 -28.64 -1.09
C VAL A 527 -0.56 -28.43 -1.30
N GLU A 528 0.16 -29.50 -1.64
CA GLU A 528 1.60 -29.50 -1.90
C GLU A 528 2.02 -28.60 -3.08
N ASN A 529 1.10 -28.28 -3.99
CA ASN A 529 1.35 -27.33 -5.09
C ASN A 529 1.41 -25.88 -4.59
N GLY A 530 0.96 -25.61 -3.37
CA GLY A 530 0.97 -24.29 -2.75
C GLY A 530 0.08 -23.25 -3.43
N GLN A 531 -0.92 -23.67 -4.22
CA GLN A 531 -1.87 -22.78 -4.88
C GLN A 531 -3.14 -22.65 -4.06
N PHE A 532 -3.64 -21.42 -3.94
CA PHE A 532 -4.84 -21.12 -3.19
C PHE A 532 -5.72 -20.12 -3.94
N ILE A 533 -7.04 -20.29 -3.79
CA ILE A 533 -8.06 -19.41 -4.36
C ILE A 533 -8.83 -18.71 -3.23
N GLY A 534 -9.26 -17.48 -3.49
CA GLY A 534 -10.04 -16.70 -2.55
C GLY A 534 -11.31 -17.43 -2.12
N VAL A 535 -11.68 -17.32 -0.84
CA VAL A 535 -12.93 -17.92 -0.33
C VAL A 535 -14.17 -17.18 -0.83
N GLN A 536 -14.03 -15.90 -1.20
CA GLN A 536 -15.13 -14.99 -1.59
C GLN A 536 -14.94 -14.35 -2.99
N ASP A 537 -13.85 -14.67 -3.69
CA ASP A 537 -13.53 -14.09 -4.99
C ASP A 537 -12.70 -15.05 -5.85
N ASP A 538 -12.39 -14.69 -7.09
CA ASP A 538 -11.67 -15.55 -8.03
C ASP A 538 -10.16 -15.29 -8.07
N SER A 539 -9.65 -14.49 -7.13
CA SER A 539 -8.22 -14.21 -7.04
C SER A 539 -7.47 -15.46 -6.56
N ARG A 540 -6.21 -15.58 -6.98
CA ARG A 540 -5.34 -16.70 -6.59
C ARG A 540 -4.02 -16.19 -6.06
N ILE A 541 -3.47 -16.92 -5.11
CA ILE A 541 -2.11 -16.74 -4.60
C ILE A 541 -1.34 -18.05 -4.76
N ALA A 542 -0.02 -17.96 -4.74
CA ALA A 542 0.83 -19.14 -4.81
C ALA A 542 1.99 -19.05 -3.82
N PHE A 543 2.33 -20.16 -3.19
CA PHE A 543 3.54 -20.29 -2.38
C PHE A 543 4.65 -20.95 -3.18
N LEU A 544 5.86 -20.40 -3.08
CA LEU A 544 7.07 -21.04 -3.57
C LEU A 544 7.50 -22.08 -2.54
N MET A 545 7.43 -23.35 -2.94
CA MET A 545 7.71 -24.51 -2.09
C MET A 545 9.14 -24.99 -2.27
N LYS A 546 9.83 -25.25 -1.16
CA LYS A 546 11.14 -25.91 -1.13
C LYS A 546 11.17 -26.90 0.02
N ASP A 547 11.53 -28.15 -0.26
CA ASP A 547 11.62 -29.24 0.72
C ASP A 547 10.34 -29.37 1.58
N GLY A 548 9.17 -29.27 0.94
CA GLY A 548 7.85 -29.37 1.60
C GLY A 548 7.47 -28.15 2.46
N ARG A 549 8.19 -27.02 2.37
CA ARG A 549 7.87 -25.80 3.11
C ARG A 549 7.84 -24.57 2.20
N ALA A 550 6.92 -23.66 2.49
CA ALA A 550 6.85 -22.39 1.79
C ALA A 550 8.02 -21.47 2.20
N THR A 551 8.80 -21.03 1.21
CA THR A 551 9.88 -20.05 1.39
C THR A 551 9.45 -18.63 1.02
N ALA A 552 8.48 -18.49 0.12
CA ALA A 552 7.88 -17.22 -0.25
C ALA A 552 6.43 -17.39 -0.73
N MET A 553 5.72 -16.29 -0.89
CA MET A 553 4.36 -16.23 -1.42
C MET A 553 4.27 -15.14 -2.50
N LEU A 554 3.67 -15.47 -3.63
CA LEU A 554 3.20 -14.53 -4.64
C LEU A 554 1.76 -14.10 -4.30
N PRO A 555 1.50 -12.80 -4.09
CA PRO A 555 0.16 -12.27 -3.98
C PRO A 555 -0.53 -12.29 -5.35
N SER A 556 -1.86 -12.14 -5.35
CA SER A 556 -2.68 -12.23 -6.55
C SER A 556 -2.34 -11.17 -7.59
N ASP A 557 -1.90 -9.99 -7.16
CA ASP A 557 -1.51 -8.89 -8.04
C ASP A 557 -0.15 -9.06 -8.74
N GLY A 558 0.68 -10.03 -8.34
CA GLY A 558 1.98 -10.29 -8.94
C GLY A 558 3.00 -9.14 -8.86
N SER A 559 2.77 -8.12 -8.03
CA SER A 559 3.58 -6.90 -7.94
C SER A 559 4.85 -7.06 -7.11
N MET A 560 4.93 -8.12 -6.31
CA MET A 560 6.02 -8.37 -5.35
C MET A 560 6.01 -9.83 -4.87
N LEU A 561 7.04 -10.23 -4.12
CA LEU A 561 7.02 -11.46 -3.33
C LEU A 561 6.90 -11.12 -1.84
N TYR A 562 6.37 -12.06 -1.06
CA TYR A 562 6.48 -12.07 0.39
C TYR A 562 7.43 -13.20 0.80
N GLU A 563 8.58 -12.87 1.37
CA GLU A 563 9.60 -13.84 1.79
C GLU A 563 9.37 -14.28 3.23
N ARG A 564 9.44 -15.60 3.50
CA ARG A 564 9.32 -16.12 4.86
C ARG A 564 10.49 -15.61 5.71
N ILE A 565 10.19 -15.08 6.89
CA ILE A 565 11.20 -14.58 7.83
C ILE A 565 11.32 -15.44 9.09
N PRO A 566 12.54 -15.57 9.65
CA PRO A 566 12.73 -16.20 10.95
C PRO A 566 12.14 -15.33 12.07
N ALA A 567 11.86 -15.96 13.21
CA ALA A 567 11.20 -15.29 14.35
C ALA A 567 11.95 -14.03 14.82
N TRP A 568 13.29 -14.01 14.86
CA TRP A 568 14.06 -12.85 15.29
C TRP A 568 13.95 -11.63 14.37
N LYS A 569 13.52 -11.82 13.12
CA LYS A 569 13.22 -10.75 12.16
C LYS A 569 11.77 -10.23 12.26
N SER A 570 10.98 -10.74 13.20
CA SER A 570 9.58 -10.38 13.44
C SER A 570 9.46 -9.06 14.24
N PRO A 571 8.51 -8.18 13.88
CA PRO A 571 8.13 -7.04 14.74
C PRO A 571 7.79 -7.40 16.19
N VAL A 572 7.30 -8.61 16.45
CA VAL A 572 7.01 -9.07 17.82
C VAL A 572 8.29 -9.17 18.65
N THR A 573 9.39 -9.65 18.06
CA THR A 573 10.68 -9.71 18.75
C THR A 573 11.16 -8.31 19.09
N LEU A 574 11.03 -7.36 18.16
CA LEU A 574 11.38 -5.96 18.42
C LEU A 574 10.57 -5.39 19.59
N ALA A 575 9.25 -5.60 19.61
CA ALA A 575 8.38 -5.13 20.69
C ALA A 575 8.73 -5.75 22.05
N VAL A 576 9.11 -7.03 22.10
CA VAL A 576 9.54 -7.69 23.34
C VAL A 576 10.85 -7.07 23.86
N PHE A 577 11.84 -6.85 22.98
CA PHE A 577 13.11 -6.23 23.39
C PHE A 577 12.95 -4.77 23.79
N ASP A 578 12.06 -4.01 23.14
CA ASP A 578 11.70 -2.65 23.55
C ASP A 578 11.06 -2.66 24.95
N LEU A 579 10.06 -3.53 25.19
CA LEU A 579 9.44 -3.67 26.51
C LEU A 579 10.45 -4.03 27.60
N LEU A 580 11.34 -4.99 27.35
CA LEU A 580 12.40 -5.35 28.30
C LEU A 580 13.34 -4.17 28.57
N SER A 581 13.68 -3.39 27.54
CA SER A 581 14.54 -2.21 27.67
C SER A 581 13.87 -1.09 28.47
N VAL A 582 12.57 -0.84 28.23
CA VAL A 582 11.76 0.11 29.01
C VAL A 582 11.66 -0.32 30.47
N LEU A 583 11.36 -1.59 30.74
CA LEU A 583 11.29 -2.12 32.10
C LEU A 583 12.64 -2.01 32.82
N ALA A 584 13.75 -2.33 32.15
CA ALA A 584 15.09 -2.18 32.69
C ALA A 584 15.44 -0.71 32.95
N ALA A 585 15.04 0.21 32.07
CA ALA A 585 15.26 1.64 32.24
C ALA A 585 14.46 2.20 33.44
N VAL A 586 13.18 1.87 33.55
CA VAL A 586 12.33 2.26 34.69
C VAL A 586 12.90 1.70 36.00
N ALA A 587 13.26 0.42 36.03
CA ALA A 587 13.86 -0.21 37.22
C ALA A 587 15.18 0.48 37.63
N THR A 588 16.00 0.88 36.67
CA THR A 588 17.25 1.61 36.91
C THR A 588 16.97 2.97 37.57
N LEU A 589 16.02 3.75 37.03
CA LEU A 589 15.69 5.09 37.56
C LEU A 589 14.94 5.05 38.89
N VAL A 590 14.03 4.10 39.08
CA VAL A 590 13.37 3.86 40.39
C VAL A 590 14.41 3.42 41.42
N GLY A 591 15.34 2.54 41.03
CA GLY A 591 16.45 2.13 41.87
C GLY A 591 17.37 3.28 42.28
N LEU A 592 17.52 4.32 41.45
CA LEU A 592 18.20 5.56 41.80
C LEU A 592 17.41 6.38 42.84
N ALA A 593 16.09 6.49 42.67
CA ALA A 593 15.22 7.33 43.51
C ALA A 593 14.95 6.73 44.91
N VAL A 594 14.81 5.41 45.02
CA VAL A 594 14.46 4.71 46.27
C VAL A 594 15.69 4.39 47.13
N ARG A 595 16.88 4.75 46.65
CA ARG A 595 18.13 4.30 47.25
C ARG A 595 18.41 4.95 48.59
N ASN A 596 18.75 4.13 49.58
CA ASN A 596 19.09 4.61 50.92
C ASN A 596 20.51 5.20 50.91
N ARG A 597 20.76 6.31 51.64
CA ARG A 597 22.09 6.96 51.70
C ARG A 597 23.19 6.03 52.23
N ARG A 598 22.82 4.97 52.97
CA ARG A 598 23.74 3.93 53.45
C ARG A 598 24.25 2.98 52.36
N ASP A 599 23.63 2.96 51.17
CA ASP A 599 24.05 2.16 50.02
C ASP A 599 25.09 2.86 49.13
N LEU A 600 25.59 4.05 49.47
CA LEU A 600 26.58 4.81 48.69
C LEU A 600 27.99 4.16 48.60
N ARG A 601 28.14 2.91 49.05
CA ARG A 601 29.38 2.15 48.96
C ARG A 601 29.64 1.75 47.50
N GLU A 602 30.48 2.53 46.82
CA GLU A 602 30.90 2.23 45.47
C GLU A 602 32.30 2.75 45.17
N SER A 603 33.06 1.98 44.39
CA SER A 603 34.30 2.48 43.79
C SER A 603 34.01 3.57 42.75
N THR A 604 35.00 4.41 42.44
CA THR A 604 34.89 5.43 41.38
C THR A 604 34.46 4.82 40.04
N THR A 605 34.97 3.64 39.70
CA THR A 605 34.62 2.94 38.46
C THR A 605 33.17 2.49 38.47
N GLN A 606 32.71 1.94 39.58
CA GLN A 606 31.32 1.55 39.77
C GLN A 606 30.39 2.78 39.69
N GLY A 607 30.69 3.88 40.38
CA GLY A 607 29.91 5.12 40.30
C GLY A 607 29.80 5.67 38.87
N ARG A 608 30.91 5.69 38.12
CA ARG A 608 30.92 6.07 36.70
C ARG A 608 30.09 5.12 35.83
N ALA A 609 30.21 3.81 36.02
CA ALA A 609 29.42 2.82 35.29
C ALA A 609 27.91 2.98 35.59
N GLY A 610 27.55 3.24 36.84
CA GLY A 610 26.18 3.54 37.25
C GLY A 610 25.63 4.83 36.62
N LEU A 611 26.44 5.89 36.56
CA LEU A 611 26.07 7.14 35.88
C LEU A 611 25.78 6.89 34.39
N VAL A 612 26.66 6.16 33.70
CA VAL A 612 26.45 5.82 32.28
C VAL A 612 25.16 5.02 32.10
N GLN A 613 24.90 4.00 32.93
CA GLN A 613 23.66 3.22 32.86
C GLN A 613 22.40 4.06 33.13
N ASN A 614 22.46 5.05 34.03
CA ASN A 614 21.35 5.97 34.26
C ASN A 614 21.09 6.87 33.04
N ILE A 615 22.15 7.37 32.40
CA ILE A 615 22.03 8.15 31.14
C ILE A 615 21.41 7.28 30.04
N GLN A 616 21.86 6.02 29.91
CA GLN A 616 21.27 5.06 28.97
C GLN A 616 19.78 4.83 29.22
N ALA A 617 19.38 4.65 30.48
CA ALA A 617 17.98 4.48 30.85
C ALA A 617 17.12 5.68 30.43
N GLY A 618 17.60 6.90 30.69
CA GLY A 618 16.93 8.13 30.24
C GLY A 618 16.82 8.21 28.71
N LEU A 619 17.91 7.94 27.99
CA LEU A 619 17.93 7.99 26.52
C LEU A 619 17.00 6.95 25.89
N TRP A 620 16.93 5.73 26.42
CA TRP A 620 16.00 4.71 25.93
C TRP A 620 14.54 5.12 26.12
N LEU A 621 14.18 5.64 27.30
CA LEU A 621 12.82 6.12 27.55
C LEU A 621 12.43 7.29 26.64
N VAL A 622 13.35 8.24 26.42
CA VAL A 622 13.14 9.36 25.50
C VAL A 622 13.01 8.85 24.06
N ALA A 623 13.84 7.91 23.62
CA ALA A 623 13.76 7.32 22.29
C ALA A 623 12.40 6.63 22.06
N THR A 624 11.97 5.77 22.98
CA THR A 624 10.68 5.07 22.91
C THR A 624 9.50 6.05 22.94
N LEU A 625 9.56 7.10 23.78
CA LEU A 625 8.52 8.13 23.83
C LEU A 625 8.43 8.91 22.50
N LEU A 626 9.55 9.42 21.99
CA LEU A 626 9.59 10.19 20.74
C LEU A 626 9.13 9.33 19.55
N PHE A 627 9.54 8.06 19.51
CA PHE A 627 9.07 7.12 18.51
C PHE A 627 7.57 6.85 18.62
N GLY A 628 7.05 6.69 19.85
CA GLY A 628 5.62 6.53 20.11
C GLY A 628 4.80 7.72 19.61
N VAL A 629 5.25 8.96 19.87
CA VAL A 629 4.59 10.18 19.38
C VAL A 629 4.68 10.27 17.85
N PHE A 630 5.84 9.97 17.26
CA PHE A 630 5.99 9.88 15.80
C PHE A 630 4.97 8.89 15.21
N LEU A 631 4.86 7.70 15.77
CA LEU A 631 3.94 6.67 15.32
C LEU A 631 2.49 7.15 15.46
N MET A 632 2.10 7.75 16.59
CA MET A 632 0.74 8.27 16.76
C MET A 632 0.36 9.30 15.70
N ASN A 633 1.27 10.23 15.37
CA ASN A 633 1.04 11.21 14.31
C ASN A 633 0.91 10.53 12.94
N ALA A 634 1.84 9.61 12.65
CA ALA A 634 1.85 8.83 11.42
C ALA A 634 0.56 8.04 11.20
N LEU A 635 0.03 7.41 12.26
CA LEU A 635 -1.22 6.65 12.21
C LEU A 635 -2.47 7.55 12.09
N SER A 636 -2.37 8.82 12.48
CA SER A 636 -3.49 9.76 12.41
C SER A 636 -3.65 10.43 11.05
N ASP A 637 -2.53 10.75 10.39
CA ASP A 637 -2.50 11.23 9.02
C ASP A 637 -1.20 10.78 8.34
N ILE A 638 -1.33 9.83 7.43
CA ILE A 638 -0.21 9.29 6.66
C ILE A 638 0.52 10.40 5.87
N THR A 639 -0.17 11.46 5.45
CA THR A 639 0.43 12.50 4.62
C THR A 639 1.51 13.25 5.38
N TRP A 640 1.41 13.31 6.71
CA TRP A 640 2.41 13.90 7.57
C TRP A 640 3.78 13.22 7.42
N VAL A 641 3.78 11.88 7.29
CA VAL A 641 5.00 11.12 7.05
C VAL A 641 5.39 11.14 5.56
N MET A 642 4.43 11.08 4.65
CA MET A 642 4.73 11.07 3.21
C MET A 642 5.44 12.35 2.76
N TYR A 643 5.01 13.52 3.24
CA TYR A 643 5.59 14.82 2.84
C TYR A 643 6.69 15.31 3.78
N GLY A 644 6.62 14.96 5.07
CA GLY A 644 7.49 15.49 6.12
C GLY A 644 8.70 14.61 6.46
N TRP A 645 9.08 13.66 5.60
CA TRP A 645 10.12 12.68 5.91
C TRP A 645 11.54 13.16 5.61
N PRO A 646 12.54 12.89 6.48
CA PRO A 646 12.39 12.41 7.86
C PRO A 646 12.02 13.57 8.81
N GLY A 647 11.00 13.38 9.64
CA GLY A 647 10.57 14.40 10.60
C GLY A 647 11.46 14.49 11.85
N PRO A 648 11.46 15.62 12.58
CA PRO A 648 12.33 15.83 13.74
C PRO A 648 12.15 14.79 14.86
N LEU A 649 10.92 14.28 15.05
CA LEU A 649 10.64 13.29 16.09
C LEU A 649 11.39 11.97 15.86
N ILE A 650 11.34 11.44 14.63
CA ILE A 650 12.03 10.19 14.31
C ILE A 650 13.54 10.39 14.26
N LEU A 651 14.00 11.58 13.86
CA LEU A 651 15.41 11.97 13.92
C LEU A 651 15.94 11.93 15.36
N LEU A 652 15.26 12.61 16.28
CA LEU A 652 15.65 12.65 17.68
C LEU A 652 15.54 11.27 18.36
N ALA A 653 14.48 10.50 18.05
CA ALA A 653 14.29 9.16 18.60
C ALA A 653 15.48 8.24 18.28
N SER A 654 15.89 8.16 17.01
CA SER A 654 17.02 7.34 16.60
C SER A 654 18.35 7.90 17.08
N ALA A 655 18.52 9.23 17.18
CA ALA A 655 19.72 9.82 17.76
C ALA A 655 19.89 9.41 19.24
N CYS A 656 18.81 9.47 20.03
CA CYS A 656 18.82 8.99 21.41
C CYS A 656 19.14 7.49 21.48
N ALA A 657 18.52 6.67 20.62
CA ALA A 657 18.78 5.23 20.55
C ALA A 657 20.23 4.91 20.14
N LEU A 658 20.81 5.68 19.21
CA LEU A 658 22.19 5.53 18.75
C LEU A 658 23.18 5.81 19.88
N VAL A 659 22.98 6.92 20.61
CA VAL A 659 23.83 7.26 21.77
C VAL A 659 23.67 6.21 22.88
N ALA A 660 22.43 5.79 23.18
CA ALA A 660 22.19 4.75 24.18
C ALA A 660 22.85 3.41 23.81
N GLY A 661 22.80 3.04 22.53
CA GLY A 661 23.47 1.88 21.97
C GLY A 661 24.99 1.97 22.09
N ALA A 662 25.59 3.11 21.73
CA ALA A 662 27.04 3.33 21.86
C ALA A 662 27.51 3.25 23.32
N LEU A 663 26.74 3.80 24.26
CA LEU A 663 27.02 3.70 25.71
C LEU A 663 26.94 2.26 26.24
N THR A 664 26.28 1.34 25.52
CA THR A 664 26.26 -0.09 25.89
C THR A 664 27.64 -0.71 25.76
N ILE A 665 28.44 -0.28 24.79
CA ILE A 665 29.83 -0.73 24.64
C ILE A 665 30.64 -0.31 25.89
N VAL A 666 30.43 0.92 26.37
CA VAL A 666 31.10 1.44 27.57
C VAL A 666 30.73 0.63 28.81
N THR A 667 29.46 0.29 29.00
CA THR A 667 29.02 -0.49 30.16
C THR A 667 29.43 -1.96 30.08
N ILE A 668 29.57 -2.55 28.89
CA ILE A 668 30.19 -3.88 28.69
C ILE A 668 31.66 -3.86 29.12
N VAL A 669 32.44 -2.89 28.65
CA VAL A 669 33.87 -2.76 29.03
C VAL A 669 34.04 -2.53 30.53
N ALA A 670 33.06 -1.88 31.18
CA ALA A 670 33.07 -1.68 32.62
C ALA A 670 32.76 -2.95 33.44
N LEU A 671 32.16 -4.01 32.86
CA LEU A 671 31.71 -5.20 33.61
C LEU A 671 32.81 -5.85 34.46
N PRO A 672 34.01 -6.16 33.94
CA PRO A 672 35.07 -6.76 34.76
C PRO A 672 35.43 -5.89 35.96
N ALA A 673 35.48 -4.57 35.79
CA ALA A 673 35.80 -3.62 36.84
C ALA A 673 34.65 -3.44 37.85
N VAL A 674 33.39 -3.50 37.39
CA VAL A 674 32.20 -3.50 38.26
C VAL A 674 32.20 -4.73 39.18
N TRP A 675 32.58 -5.89 38.64
CA TRP A 675 32.67 -7.13 39.41
C TRP A 675 33.91 -7.18 40.32
N SER A 676 35.06 -6.65 39.88
CA SER A 676 36.32 -6.64 40.63
C SER A 676 36.44 -5.53 41.69
N GLY A 677 35.59 -4.50 41.65
CA GLY A 677 35.67 -3.37 42.59
C GLY A 677 35.54 -3.79 44.06
N GLY A 678 36.63 -3.66 44.83
CA GLY A 678 36.70 -3.47 46.30
C GLY A 678 36.45 -4.66 47.24
N ARG A 679 37.26 -4.76 48.32
CA ARG A 679 36.96 -5.57 49.53
C ARG A 679 35.63 -5.11 50.15
N ARG A 680 34.88 -6.02 50.80
CA ARG A 680 33.47 -5.96 51.28
C ARG A 680 32.85 -4.62 51.75
N VAL A 681 33.64 -3.59 52.10
CA VAL A 681 33.15 -2.32 52.64
C VAL A 681 32.88 -1.23 51.60
N ASP A 682 33.52 -1.24 50.42
CA ASP A 682 33.42 -0.16 49.40
C ASP A 682 33.02 -0.67 48.00
N SER A 683 32.03 -1.56 47.95
CA SER A 683 31.56 -2.18 46.71
C SER A 683 30.04 -2.31 46.65
N TRP A 684 29.51 -2.32 45.44
CA TRP A 684 28.13 -2.72 45.17
C TRP A 684 27.82 -4.10 45.75
N SER A 685 26.58 -4.28 46.24
CA SER A 685 26.05 -5.59 46.57
C SER A 685 26.05 -6.52 45.35
N TYR A 686 26.11 -7.83 45.58
CA TYR A 686 26.02 -8.82 44.49
C TYR A 686 24.75 -8.66 43.66
N LEU A 687 23.62 -8.34 44.32
CA LEU A 687 22.36 -8.06 43.63
C LEU A 687 22.47 -6.85 42.70
N ARG A 688 23.11 -5.76 43.13
CA ARG A 688 23.30 -4.58 42.27
C ARG A 688 24.23 -4.88 41.08
N LYS A 689 25.31 -5.64 41.30
CA LYS A 689 26.21 -6.10 40.22
C LYS A 689 25.46 -6.99 39.21
N ALA A 690 24.62 -7.91 39.70
CA ALA A 690 23.78 -8.75 38.87
C ALA A 690 22.75 -7.93 38.07
N SER A 691 22.00 -7.04 38.73
CA SER A 691 21.03 -6.16 38.07
C SER A 691 21.69 -5.28 37.01
N PHE A 692 22.86 -4.69 37.30
CA PHE A 692 23.64 -3.93 36.32
C PHE A 692 23.97 -4.79 35.09
N THR A 693 24.46 -6.02 35.32
CA THR A 693 24.84 -6.96 34.24
C THR A 693 23.63 -7.36 33.39
N VAL A 694 22.47 -7.62 34.01
CA VAL A 694 21.23 -7.94 33.30
C VAL A 694 20.77 -6.78 32.44
N THR A 695 20.78 -5.54 32.97
CA THR A 695 20.44 -4.35 32.19
C THR A 695 21.37 -4.15 31.00
N VAL A 696 22.69 -4.35 31.19
CA VAL A 696 23.66 -4.31 30.07
C VAL A 696 23.35 -5.35 29.00
N ALA A 697 22.99 -6.58 29.39
CA ALA A 697 22.62 -7.63 28.44
C ALA A 697 21.33 -7.30 27.66
N ILE A 698 20.31 -6.73 28.32
CA ILE A 698 19.08 -6.26 27.68
C ILE A 698 19.39 -5.16 26.66
N TYR A 699 20.15 -4.13 27.06
CA TYR A 699 20.50 -3.02 26.17
C TYR A 699 21.37 -3.48 25.00
N LEU A 700 22.29 -4.44 25.21
CA LEU A 700 23.07 -5.03 24.12
C LEU A 700 22.17 -5.73 23.12
N GLY A 701 21.28 -6.59 23.60
CA GLY A 701 20.33 -7.31 22.76
C GLY A 701 19.44 -6.38 21.95
N PHE A 702 18.90 -5.33 22.58
CA PHE A 702 18.06 -4.35 21.89
C PHE A 702 18.86 -3.51 20.88
N SER A 703 20.07 -3.09 21.23
CA SER A 703 20.95 -2.31 20.34
C SER A 703 21.32 -3.11 19.08
N LEU A 704 21.70 -4.38 19.24
CA LEU A 704 22.01 -5.27 18.13
C LEU A 704 20.79 -5.50 17.24
N LEU A 705 19.60 -5.65 17.85
CA LEU A 705 18.36 -5.80 17.11
C LEU A 705 18.03 -4.53 16.32
N LEU A 706 18.09 -3.35 16.93
CA LEU A 706 17.84 -2.07 16.26
C LEU A 706 18.85 -1.82 15.12
N ALA A 707 20.13 -2.17 15.30
CA ALA A 707 21.13 -2.10 14.25
C ALA A 707 20.78 -3.03 13.07
N ALA A 708 20.42 -4.29 13.33
CA ALA A 708 20.02 -5.25 12.32
C ALA A 708 18.71 -4.86 11.58
N TRP A 709 17.95 -3.94 12.15
CA TRP A 709 16.73 -3.38 11.58
C TRP A 709 16.93 -2.01 10.91
N GLY A 710 18.14 -1.44 10.95
CA GLY A 710 18.47 -0.15 10.34
C GLY A 710 18.10 1.08 11.17
N ALA A 711 17.56 0.90 12.38
CA ALA A 711 17.15 2.00 13.25
C ALA A 711 18.32 2.82 13.83
N LEU A 712 19.54 2.27 13.78
CA LEU A 712 20.77 2.92 14.26
C LEU A 712 21.69 3.35 13.11
N SER A 713 21.25 3.24 11.86
CA SER A 713 22.07 3.69 10.73
C SER A 713 22.23 5.22 10.78
N PRO A 714 23.46 5.76 10.74
CA PRO A 714 23.67 7.19 10.69
C PRO A 714 22.99 7.80 9.46
N TRP A 715 22.51 9.02 9.62
CA TRP A 715 21.76 9.78 8.64
C TRP A 715 22.57 10.04 7.37
N SER A 716 22.44 9.18 6.36
CA SER A 716 22.82 9.54 5.00
C SER A 716 21.57 10.08 4.31
N GLY A 717 21.46 11.39 4.22
CA GLY A 717 20.50 12.06 3.36
C GLY A 717 20.72 11.70 1.90
#